data_AF-A0A9P5EFU8-F1
#
_entry.id   AF-A0A9P5EFU8-F1
#
_cell.length_a   1.000
_cell.length_b   1.000
_cell.length_c   1.000
_cell.angle_alpha   90.00
_cell.angle_beta   90.00
_cell.angle_gamma   90.00
#
_symmetry.space_group_name_H-M   'P 1'
#
loop_
_entity.id
_entity.type
_entity.pdbx_description
1 polymer ?
#
loop_
_entity_poly.entity_id
_entity_poly.type
_entity_poly.pdbx_seq_one_letter_code
_entity_poly.pdbx_strand_id
1 'polypeptide(L)'
;MKQPDDSGPTATTNAPGPQSARPRASLSVSASASHNPRRLPVNPRRHKVAPEHRKRVATACSGEHPCRQCQSSSRDCIYPLPVEKVSITRSELEDLKHKVDLYERVLRDTVPAAVSNAIPDSASRQELSDLLGRTASNHDIGSSAVSLAALTTPTVDATAHIGRVPPELPQLQYPSIHRQFQQQPPHLHLQAQLSDTRIQEPRYGLSRTHSIQLSHPGATPQNRQDDEENLVSTEGRLLHDPDGYARFLGETSGATFLDYLKEFMTTVLPLAYQNLRPGSDGSAFLSSLGRYQTYDSRPLHDRDVDPTWFPTPPEMDSMLSELRYFIQDGNCQWSSGGIYWWGDLSSTPTIPSTERDSANLRLAKCRHLAFYQTAFAVVSQAMIMPPQDISIDPHLSENYFSRARMLLGNPLDITRFTPNEVSVLTLMGFYLIEMNRRDAAYICVSNAMHISIMHGAHRGWLDESGKRVFWTLYVLDRYLSCLMGRPPTIMDDAIRLPLPCDAPSMPPADGLKAHVELSRISCHIVCNTYRISPSEDAARPVRSLEGEISMLDEWCLKLPPTVQLASNGLSDDPATCLLHMHYNQLIILTIRPVFFALVKKSFAEKLVSRQCSLSSHPQLPLLKRCIASAEHNIQLARQILLVNHPRKLLQAGLHFIFNAAIVLMLQQLVEDLCPSSRSEKARSLDLDFVIGRFEDESRVGSNYGRDCATVLRDLRVLVQRLPIPVDMSTATRSVNMTQTTTTYDPIANRTHVDMGQQWSDKLTSEALQQPILVDQGHILYNELVSWIDVDWQSNNGHKYAGISGSVDDTDADPLATAWRELAEETTLTHDSLRLFRKGKPFSFADESIGREWAVNPFGFLLKSESDGGRGEAGIKIDWEHEGVWFNVDLGQEAGNTLNRGLVVLQEDHESGARQLATKALDAYIDVIKKVGFTDQVQWWDNIRFAGWHLWKNGRESMGASVLNVVLSALDIVQDGIPPRGPLDKSSIDNIVRALGDYARDRQNTTSRTGAMFQTFIEQHLSGGGPLKILTLSSSSTITSAITRVMGNTSRPVEVHVLESRPLFEGVKMAQSIASCANKSMAKTRLIIHTDASVGIAAKDIDIVLIGADPIDKTAAISNKVGSLPAVLTAKYVSLKAKIVVLSEKEKVLPFAPPGQEENDSCEVMQAWGNLSSAGREVPHSLVTVKNVYFEWVSPDLIDHYITEDGVTGRVGISNYAQEVEKKADQYFTNL
;
A
#
# COMPACT_ATOMS: atom_id res chain seq x y z
N MET A 1 -50.13 58.73 -45.41
CA MET A 1 -50.28 58.18 -46.78
C MET A 1 -49.21 57.11 -46.98
N LYS A 2 -49.54 56.06 -47.74
CA LYS A 2 -48.68 55.16 -48.54
C LYS A 2 -47.18 54.93 -48.16
N GLN A 3 -46.86 53.64 -48.00
CA GLN A 3 -45.65 52.91 -48.46
C GLN A 3 -45.22 53.27 -49.92
N PRO A 4 -44.07 52.83 -50.49
CA PRO A 4 -43.28 51.64 -50.12
C PRO A 4 -41.74 51.83 -50.05
N ASP A 5 -41.03 50.78 -49.61
CA ASP A 5 -40.08 49.90 -50.36
C ASP A 5 -39.43 50.48 -51.67
N ASP A 6 -38.25 50.05 -52.15
CA ASP A 6 -37.52 48.77 -51.97
C ASP A 6 -35.96 48.94 -52.15
N SER A 7 -35.25 47.81 -52.29
CA SER A 7 -33.81 47.53 -52.21
C SER A 7 -32.95 47.77 -53.48
N GLY A 8 -31.61 47.70 -53.35
CA GLY A 8 -30.65 47.72 -54.48
C GLY A 8 -29.17 47.94 -54.06
N PRO A 9 -28.17 47.13 -54.49
CA PRO A 9 -26.83 47.13 -53.86
C PRO A 9 -25.57 47.38 -54.76
N THR A 10 -24.47 47.79 -54.11
CA THR A 10 -23.02 47.51 -54.35
C THR A 10 -22.36 47.64 -55.74
N ALA A 11 -21.28 48.44 -55.85
CA ALA A 11 -20.20 48.34 -56.86
C ALA A 11 -18.88 49.02 -56.36
N THR A 12 -17.75 48.89 -57.09
CA THR A 12 -16.39 49.20 -56.58
C THR A 12 -15.44 49.98 -57.52
N THR A 13 -14.36 50.52 -56.95
CA THR A 13 -12.99 50.74 -57.52
C THR A 13 -12.66 51.86 -58.56
N ASN A 14 -11.96 52.90 -58.05
CA ASN A 14 -10.69 53.52 -58.52
C ASN A 14 -10.55 54.47 -59.74
N ALA A 15 -9.60 55.42 -59.58
CA ALA A 15 -8.95 56.34 -60.54
C ALA A 15 -9.67 57.70 -60.86
N PRO A 16 -8.98 58.77 -61.37
CA PRO A 16 -8.11 59.61 -60.51
C PRO A 16 -8.17 61.16 -60.74
N GLY A 17 -7.86 61.96 -59.70
CA GLY A 17 -7.61 63.42 -59.77
C GLY A 17 -8.86 64.34 -59.72
N PRO A 18 -8.74 65.70 -59.61
CA PRO A 18 -7.55 66.56 -59.68
C PRO A 18 -7.24 67.35 -58.36
N GLN A 19 -6.84 68.63 -58.41
CA GLN A 19 -6.04 69.34 -57.37
C GLN A 19 -6.76 70.46 -56.54
N SER A 20 -6.15 70.80 -55.39
CA SER A 20 -6.05 72.16 -54.78
C SER A 20 -6.97 72.63 -53.61
N ALA A 21 -6.55 72.27 -52.37
CA ALA A 21 -6.25 73.17 -51.22
C ALA A 21 -7.29 73.96 -50.35
N ARG A 22 -7.51 73.44 -49.11
CA ARG A 22 -7.48 74.13 -47.77
C ARG A 22 -8.60 75.15 -47.39
N PRO A 23 -8.76 75.63 -46.11
CA PRO A 23 -7.90 75.52 -44.89
C PRO A 23 -8.56 75.07 -43.54
N ARG A 24 -7.88 75.35 -42.41
CA ARG A 24 -7.83 74.77 -41.03
C ARG A 24 -8.87 75.22 -39.93
N ALA A 25 -9.24 74.25 -39.05
CA ALA A 25 -9.10 74.17 -37.55
C ALA A 25 -10.02 74.83 -36.44
N SER A 26 -9.99 74.16 -35.26
CA SER A 26 -10.14 74.56 -33.81
C SER A 26 -11.49 74.65 -33.02
N LEU A 27 -11.66 73.70 -32.07
CA LEU A 27 -12.10 73.73 -30.62
C LEU A 27 -13.18 74.68 -30.02
N SER A 28 -14.20 74.10 -29.32
CA SER A 28 -14.73 74.51 -27.96
C SER A 28 -15.93 73.60 -27.48
N VAL A 29 -15.94 72.87 -26.34
CA VAL A 29 -16.37 73.19 -24.93
C VAL A 29 -17.86 72.88 -24.54
N SER A 30 -18.10 72.38 -23.30
CA SER A 30 -19.39 72.23 -22.52
C SER A 30 -20.40 71.10 -22.88
N ALA A 31 -21.46 70.74 -22.10
CA ALA A 31 -21.66 70.53 -20.63
C ALA A 31 -23.11 70.01 -20.28
N SER A 32 -23.32 69.37 -19.12
CA SER A 32 -24.61 69.27 -18.34
C SER A 32 -25.86 68.57 -18.98
N ALA A 33 -27.08 68.64 -18.39
CA ALA A 33 -27.57 67.81 -17.25
C ALA A 33 -29.13 67.77 -17.10
N SER A 34 -29.66 66.78 -16.34
CA SER A 34 -30.94 66.72 -15.57
C SER A 34 -32.36 66.45 -16.20
N HIS A 35 -32.98 65.38 -15.67
CA HIS A 35 -34.39 65.01 -15.37
C HIS A 35 -35.65 65.14 -16.30
N ASN A 36 -36.29 63.96 -16.48
CA ASN A 36 -37.74 63.59 -16.43
C ASN A 36 -38.77 64.26 -17.39
N PRO A 37 -39.61 63.46 -18.11
CA PRO A 37 -40.93 63.13 -17.54
C PRO A 37 -41.63 61.80 -18.00
N ARG A 38 -42.69 61.43 -17.23
CA ARG A 38 -43.88 60.60 -17.57
C ARG A 38 -43.74 59.10 -17.99
N ARG A 39 -44.76 58.30 -17.62
CA ARG A 39 -44.96 56.89 -18.01
C ARG A 39 -45.93 56.76 -19.20
N LEU A 40 -45.83 55.63 -19.91
CA LEU A 40 -46.79 55.14 -20.91
C LEU A 40 -47.45 53.82 -20.43
N PRO A 41 -48.60 53.39 -21.02
CA PRO A 41 -49.39 52.25 -20.53
C PRO A 41 -48.79 50.86 -20.86
N VAL A 42 -49.37 49.82 -20.25
CA VAL A 42 -48.83 48.44 -20.23
C VAL A 42 -49.31 47.62 -21.43
N ASN A 43 -48.39 46.91 -22.10
CA ASN A 43 -48.72 45.95 -23.17
C ASN A 43 -49.22 44.61 -22.57
N PRO A 44 -50.39 44.07 -22.96
CA PRO A 44 -51.05 42.96 -22.23
C PRO A 44 -50.37 41.58 -22.20
N ARG A 45 -49.23 41.36 -22.88
CA ARG A 45 -48.60 40.02 -23.03
C ARG A 45 -47.38 39.79 -22.11
N ARG A 46 -47.47 40.14 -20.82
CA ARG A 46 -46.48 39.73 -19.80
C ARG A 46 -47.15 39.29 -18.50
N HIS A 47 -46.88 38.05 -18.09
CA HIS A 47 -47.24 37.57 -16.74
C HIS A 47 -46.49 38.39 -15.67
N LYS A 48 -47.14 38.61 -14.52
CA LYS A 48 -46.52 39.24 -13.36
C LYS A 48 -45.53 38.27 -12.73
N VAL A 49 -44.23 38.55 -12.89
CA VAL A 49 -43.17 37.86 -12.13
C VAL A 49 -43.18 38.39 -10.69
N ALA A 50 -43.36 37.47 -9.74
CA ALA A 50 -43.41 37.75 -8.31
C ALA A 50 -42.05 38.27 -7.78
N PRO A 51 -42.01 39.01 -6.65
CA PRO A 51 -40.85 39.81 -6.25
C PRO A 51 -39.52 39.02 -6.17
N GLU A 52 -39.57 37.86 -5.53
CA GLU A 52 -38.46 36.91 -5.33
C GLU A 52 -37.93 36.31 -6.63
N HIS A 53 -38.75 36.25 -7.69
CA HIS A 53 -38.37 35.74 -9.01
C HIS A 53 -37.77 36.80 -9.95
N ARG A 54 -37.49 38.02 -9.47
CA ARG A 54 -36.88 39.10 -10.26
C ARG A 54 -35.36 39.05 -10.18
N LYS A 55 -34.69 38.85 -11.32
CA LYS A 55 -33.22 38.95 -11.43
C LYS A 55 -32.74 40.30 -10.87
N ARG A 56 -31.96 40.25 -9.78
CA ARG A 56 -31.34 41.43 -9.17
C ARG A 56 -30.24 41.95 -10.11
N VAL A 57 -30.15 43.27 -10.27
CA VAL A 57 -29.04 43.90 -11.02
C VAL A 57 -27.81 43.88 -10.13
N ALA A 58 -26.80 43.10 -10.50
CA ALA A 58 -25.53 43.08 -9.77
C ALA A 58 -24.81 44.43 -9.92
N THR A 59 -24.41 45.01 -8.79
CA THR A 59 -23.60 46.24 -8.71
C THR A 59 -22.50 45.98 -7.69
N ALA A 60 -21.28 46.46 -7.96
CA ALA A 60 -20.10 46.09 -7.16
C ALA A 60 -20.17 46.62 -5.71
N CYS A 61 -19.67 45.82 -4.76
CA CYS A 61 -19.49 46.23 -3.36
C CYS A 61 -18.22 47.08 -3.19
N SER A 62 -18.22 48.02 -2.24
CA SER A 62 -17.06 48.89 -1.96
C SER A 62 -16.02 48.29 -0.99
N GLY A 63 -16.18 47.04 -0.53
CA GLY A 63 -15.23 46.32 0.34
C GLY A 63 -15.17 46.79 1.80
N GLU A 64 -15.49 48.05 2.08
CA GLU A 64 -15.60 48.62 3.42
C GLU A 64 -16.68 47.92 4.28
N HIS A 65 -16.57 48.00 5.61
CA HIS A 65 -17.43 47.29 6.55
C HIS A 65 -18.07 48.27 7.56
N PRO A 66 -19.41 48.50 7.54
CA PRO A 66 -20.33 48.15 6.45
C PRO A 66 -19.98 48.91 5.17
N CYS A 67 -20.32 48.36 4.00
CA CYS A 67 -20.02 49.04 2.74
C CYS A 67 -20.92 50.26 2.55
N ARG A 68 -20.43 51.29 1.85
CA ARG A 68 -21.15 52.58 1.73
C ARG A 68 -22.56 52.42 1.17
N GLN A 69 -22.78 51.41 0.32
CA GLN A 69 -24.11 51.14 -0.25
C GLN A 69 -25.06 50.52 0.77
N CYS A 70 -24.63 49.56 1.59
CA CYS A 70 -25.46 49.00 2.66
C CYS A 70 -25.74 50.05 3.74
N GLN A 71 -24.73 50.84 4.11
CA GLN A 71 -24.86 51.96 5.06
C GLN A 71 -25.86 53.02 4.58
N SER A 72 -25.76 53.49 3.33
CA SER A 72 -26.69 54.48 2.75
C SER A 72 -28.07 53.90 2.39
N SER A 73 -28.21 52.58 2.32
CA SER A 73 -29.51 51.90 2.11
C SER A 73 -30.18 51.48 3.42
N SER A 74 -29.58 51.74 4.58
CA SER A 74 -29.98 51.24 5.90
C SER A 74 -30.24 49.72 5.92
N ARG A 75 -29.25 48.95 5.46
CA ARG A 75 -29.29 47.47 5.40
C ARG A 75 -28.05 46.87 6.02
N ASP A 76 -28.20 45.71 6.66
CA ASP A 76 -27.08 44.96 7.22
C ASP A 76 -26.09 44.54 6.15
N CYS A 77 -24.82 44.86 6.36
CA CYS A 77 -23.74 44.54 5.44
C CYS A 77 -23.10 43.21 5.81
N ILE A 78 -23.85 42.13 5.66
CA ILE A 78 -23.38 40.77 5.97
C ILE A 78 -22.37 40.35 4.91
N TYR A 79 -21.10 40.28 5.30
CA TYR A 79 -20.07 39.57 4.54
C TYR A 79 -20.13 38.09 4.94
N PRO A 80 -20.33 37.16 3.99
CA PRO A 80 -20.29 35.74 4.31
C PRO A 80 -18.87 35.34 4.70
N LEU A 81 -18.74 34.48 5.72
CA LEU A 81 -17.47 33.82 6.03
C LEU A 81 -16.98 33.05 4.78
N PRO A 82 -15.65 32.93 4.56
CA PRO A 82 -15.11 32.13 3.46
C PRO A 82 -15.44 30.64 3.65
N VAL A 83 -16.54 30.20 3.05
CA VAL A 83 -16.87 28.77 2.96
C VAL A 83 -15.90 28.14 1.95
N GLU A 84 -15.10 27.17 2.40
CA GLU A 84 -14.29 26.34 1.49
C GLU A 84 -15.20 25.65 0.48
N LYS A 85 -14.96 25.92 -0.80
CA LYS A 85 -15.76 25.36 -1.89
C LYS A 85 -15.21 24.00 -2.29
N VAL A 86 -15.57 22.98 -1.51
CA VAL A 86 -15.39 21.57 -1.90
C VAL A 86 -16.18 21.33 -3.20
N SER A 87 -15.46 21.06 -4.30
CA SER A 87 -16.04 20.79 -5.61
C SER A 87 -16.39 19.31 -5.75
N ILE A 88 -17.47 18.88 -5.12
CA ILE A 88 -18.02 17.52 -5.26
C ILE A 88 -18.63 17.32 -6.66
N THR A 89 -18.45 16.15 -7.25
CA THR A 89 -19.11 15.80 -8.52
C THR A 89 -20.61 15.62 -8.33
N ARG A 90 -21.37 15.64 -9.43
CA ARG A 90 -22.82 15.41 -9.37
C ARG A 90 -23.17 14.00 -8.90
N SER A 91 -22.39 12.98 -9.28
CA SER A 91 -22.57 11.61 -8.75
C SER A 91 -22.41 11.62 -7.25
N GLU A 92 -21.26 12.07 -6.72
CA GLU A 92 -21.02 12.10 -5.27
C GLU A 92 -22.07 12.90 -4.50
N LEU A 93 -22.60 14.00 -5.06
CA LEU A 93 -23.69 14.76 -4.44
C LEU A 93 -25.02 13.99 -4.43
N GLU A 94 -25.30 13.18 -5.44
CA GLU A 94 -26.51 12.35 -5.53
C GLU A 94 -26.35 11.05 -4.70
N ASP A 95 -25.14 10.47 -4.64
CA ASP A 95 -24.75 9.34 -3.78
C ASP A 95 -24.76 9.73 -2.29
N LEU A 96 -24.22 10.90 -1.92
CA LEU A 96 -24.26 11.42 -0.54
C LEU A 96 -25.69 11.72 -0.11
N LYS A 97 -26.53 12.26 -1.00
CA LYS A 97 -27.98 12.39 -0.72
C LYS A 97 -28.61 11.03 -0.51
N HIS A 98 -28.34 10.04 -1.36
CA HIS A 98 -28.91 8.70 -1.22
C HIS A 98 -28.48 8.03 0.10
N LYS A 99 -27.24 8.23 0.54
CA LYS A 99 -26.76 7.79 1.86
C LYS A 99 -27.44 8.51 3.02
N VAL A 100 -27.66 9.82 2.94
CA VAL A 100 -28.46 10.57 3.94
C VAL A 100 -29.90 10.04 3.99
N ASP A 101 -30.55 9.89 2.83
CA ASP A 101 -31.92 9.36 2.68
C ASP A 101 -32.07 7.95 3.27
N LEU A 102 -31.03 7.12 3.11
CA LEU A 102 -30.93 5.78 3.69
C LEU A 102 -30.69 5.82 5.21
N TYR A 103 -29.75 6.64 5.69
CA TYR A 103 -29.48 6.76 7.13
C TYR A 103 -30.65 7.38 7.90
N GLU A 104 -31.38 8.35 7.34
CA GLU A 104 -32.61 8.87 7.95
C GLU A 104 -33.75 7.83 7.96
N ARG A 105 -33.81 6.91 7.00
CA ARG A 105 -34.72 5.75 7.05
C ARG A 105 -34.30 4.79 8.16
N VAL A 106 -33.03 4.38 8.20
CA VAL A 106 -32.50 3.52 9.27
C VAL A 106 -32.70 4.14 10.65
N LEU A 107 -32.54 5.46 10.83
CA LEU A 107 -32.85 6.17 12.08
C LEU A 107 -34.36 6.15 12.41
N ARG A 108 -35.23 6.38 11.42
CA ARG A 108 -36.69 6.25 11.61
C ARG A 108 -37.12 4.84 12.02
N ASP A 109 -36.40 3.81 11.59
CA ASP A 109 -36.77 2.41 11.83
C ASP A 109 -36.09 1.79 13.06
N THR A 110 -34.89 2.26 13.44
CA THR A 110 -34.13 1.73 14.59
C THR A 110 -34.38 2.45 15.91
N VAL A 111 -34.90 3.69 15.92
CA VAL A 111 -35.24 4.41 17.16
C VAL A 111 -36.56 3.89 17.73
N PRO A 112 -36.57 3.21 18.90
CA PRO A 112 -37.81 2.66 19.46
C PRO A 112 -38.73 3.76 20.00
N ALA A 113 -40.05 3.51 19.97
CA ALA A 113 -41.04 4.43 20.55
C ALA A 113 -40.79 4.73 22.05
N ALA A 114 -40.10 3.85 22.77
CA ALA A 114 -39.65 4.08 24.14
C ALA A 114 -38.70 5.29 24.28
N VAL A 115 -37.83 5.57 23.31
CA VAL A 115 -36.89 6.70 23.35
C VAL A 115 -37.62 8.03 23.21
N SER A 116 -38.61 8.10 22.31
CA SER A 116 -39.49 9.27 22.20
C SER A 116 -40.28 9.55 23.49
N ASN A 117 -40.57 8.52 24.29
CA ASN A 117 -41.23 8.68 25.59
C ASN A 117 -40.26 9.08 26.72
N ALA A 118 -38.97 8.75 26.60
CA ALA A 118 -37.95 8.98 27.63
C ALA A 118 -37.46 10.43 27.75
N ILE A 119 -37.57 11.25 26.69
CA ILE A 119 -37.24 12.68 26.72
C ILE A 119 -38.31 13.40 27.55
N PRO A 120 -38.04 13.98 28.73
CA PRO A 120 -39.12 14.40 29.64
C PRO A 120 -39.92 15.61 29.15
N ASP A 121 -39.29 16.53 28.42
CA ASP A 121 -39.93 17.73 27.88
C ASP A 121 -40.93 17.43 26.74
N SER A 122 -41.92 18.30 26.57
CA SER A 122 -42.94 18.21 25.52
C SER A 122 -42.52 18.85 24.20
N ALA A 123 -41.81 19.99 24.22
CA ALA A 123 -41.38 20.67 22.99
C ALA A 123 -40.33 19.85 22.23
N SER A 124 -39.34 19.32 22.97
CA SER A 124 -38.28 18.45 22.44
C SER A 124 -38.82 17.15 21.82
N ARG A 125 -39.91 16.58 22.37
CA ARG A 125 -40.61 15.44 21.76
C ARG A 125 -41.33 15.82 20.47
N GLN A 126 -41.94 17.00 20.43
CA GLN A 126 -42.64 17.51 19.26
C GLN A 126 -41.64 17.73 18.11
N GLU A 127 -40.55 18.45 18.38
CA GLU A 127 -39.48 18.74 17.42
C GLU A 127 -38.83 17.46 16.87
N LEU A 128 -38.59 16.44 17.72
CA LEU A 128 -38.12 15.13 17.28
C LEU A 128 -39.15 14.38 16.41
N SER A 129 -40.45 14.50 16.71
CA SER A 129 -41.51 13.85 15.93
C SER A 129 -41.69 14.48 14.56
N ASP A 130 -41.53 15.80 14.48
CA ASP A 130 -41.58 16.58 13.23
C ASP A 130 -40.34 16.28 12.36
N LEU A 131 -39.14 16.18 12.95
CA LEU A 131 -37.91 15.72 12.28
C LEU A 131 -38.01 14.28 11.76
N LEU A 132 -38.66 13.39 12.50
CA LEU A 132 -38.89 12.00 12.09
C LEU A 132 -40.13 11.82 11.18
N GLY A 133 -40.87 12.89 10.88
CA GLY A 133 -41.94 12.92 9.87
C GLY A 133 -43.19 12.08 10.19
N ARG A 134 -43.44 11.74 11.46
CA ARG A 134 -44.53 10.81 11.85
C ARG A 134 -45.84 11.53 12.17
N THR A 135 -46.58 11.96 11.16
CA THR A 135 -47.95 12.50 11.34
C THR A 135 -48.96 11.37 11.60
N ALA A 136 -49.58 11.36 12.79
CA ALA A 136 -50.53 10.32 13.18
C ALA A 136 -51.95 10.51 12.58
N SER A 137 -52.49 9.46 11.98
CA SER A 137 -53.90 9.36 11.57
C SER A 137 -54.62 8.27 12.38
N ASN A 138 -55.57 8.66 13.23
CA ASN A 138 -56.32 7.72 14.07
C ASN A 138 -57.29 6.87 13.26
N HIS A 139 -57.39 5.58 13.58
CA HIS A 139 -58.68 4.86 13.66
C HIS A 139 -58.55 3.58 14.50
N ASP A 140 -59.55 3.31 15.33
CA ASP A 140 -59.64 2.14 16.21
C ASP A 140 -60.02 0.84 15.48
N ILE A 141 -59.67 -0.32 16.07
CA ILE A 141 -60.62 -1.39 16.54
C ILE A 141 -59.86 -2.69 16.90
N GLY A 142 -60.32 -3.36 17.96
CA GLY A 142 -60.34 -4.83 18.02
C GLY A 142 -59.12 -5.55 18.64
N SER A 143 -59.31 -6.12 19.83
CA SER A 143 -58.39 -7.10 20.43
C SER A 143 -58.84 -8.53 20.12
N SER A 144 -57.93 -9.42 19.69
CA SER A 144 -57.54 -10.62 20.46
C SER A 144 -56.75 -11.69 19.66
N ALA A 145 -55.96 -12.48 20.41
CA ALA A 145 -55.58 -13.89 20.17
C ALA A 145 -54.59 -14.33 19.06
N VAL A 146 -53.46 -14.89 19.52
CA VAL A 146 -52.87 -16.20 19.13
C VAL A 146 -52.07 -16.35 17.81
N SER A 147 -50.76 -16.55 18.00
CA SER A 147 -49.81 -17.50 17.35
C SER A 147 -49.49 -17.54 15.84
N LEU A 148 -48.18 -17.69 15.62
CA LEU A 148 -47.45 -18.53 14.64
C LEU A 148 -47.20 -18.04 13.19
N ALA A 149 -45.89 -18.01 12.88
CA ALA A 149 -45.21 -18.57 11.70
C ALA A 149 -45.41 -17.95 10.30
N ALA A 150 -44.42 -18.25 9.43
CA ALA A 150 -44.36 -17.96 7.99
C ALA A 150 -44.34 -16.46 7.60
N LEU A 151 -43.71 -16.03 6.50
CA LEU A 151 -42.75 -16.67 5.59
C LEU A 151 -41.79 -15.54 5.10
N THR A 152 -41.42 -15.50 3.83
CA THR A 152 -40.31 -14.75 3.21
C THR A 152 -40.83 -13.65 2.24
N THR A 153 -40.06 -12.70 1.65
CA THR A 153 -38.91 -11.88 2.13
C THR A 153 -38.95 -10.40 1.65
N PRO A 154 -38.59 -9.94 0.42
CA PRO A 154 -37.83 -10.50 -0.73
C PRO A 154 -36.71 -9.53 -1.28
N THR A 155 -36.39 -9.54 -2.61
CA THR A 155 -35.34 -8.73 -3.33
C THR A 155 -35.82 -8.29 -4.76
N VAL A 156 -35.08 -7.89 -5.83
CA VAL A 156 -33.67 -8.06 -6.33
C VAL A 156 -33.18 -6.93 -7.30
N ASP A 157 -32.17 -7.23 -8.12
CA ASP A 157 -31.37 -6.36 -9.00
C ASP A 157 -32.10 -5.70 -10.19
N ALA A 158 -31.59 -4.54 -10.66
CA ALA A 158 -30.71 -4.49 -11.85
C ALA A 158 -30.58 -3.09 -12.51
N THR A 159 -29.34 -2.69 -12.86
CA THR A 159 -28.95 -1.83 -14.02
C THR A 159 -29.46 -0.35 -14.10
N ALA A 160 -28.90 0.58 -14.90
CA ALA A 160 -27.53 0.82 -15.40
C ALA A 160 -27.41 2.24 -16.07
N HIS A 161 -26.18 2.58 -16.52
CA HIS A 161 -25.82 3.41 -17.70
C HIS A 161 -25.77 4.98 -17.70
N ILE A 162 -24.54 5.47 -17.96
CA ILE A 162 -24.09 6.37 -19.08
C ILE A 162 -24.63 7.82 -19.24
N GLY A 163 -23.72 8.80 -19.43
CA GLY A 163 -24.01 10.09 -20.13
C GLY A 163 -22.86 11.13 -20.20
N ARG A 164 -22.56 11.72 -21.38
CA ARG A 164 -21.43 12.68 -21.63
C ARG A 164 -21.87 14.15 -21.86
N VAL A 165 -21.26 15.12 -21.14
CA VAL A 165 -20.26 16.17 -21.58
C VAL A 165 -20.27 16.66 -23.07
N PRO A 166 -19.90 17.93 -23.47
CA PRO A 166 -20.04 19.33 -22.96
C PRO A 166 -20.72 20.28 -24.03
N PRO A 167 -20.48 21.63 -24.28
CA PRO A 167 -19.17 22.34 -24.55
C PRO A 167 -18.95 23.85 -24.15
N GLU A 168 -17.67 24.21 -23.98
CA GLU A 168 -16.88 25.40 -24.40
C GLU A 168 -17.27 26.93 -24.28
N LEU A 169 -16.38 27.68 -23.56
CA LEU A 169 -15.63 28.92 -23.97
C LEU A 169 -16.36 30.30 -24.13
N PRO A 170 -15.67 31.50 -24.22
CA PRO A 170 -14.27 31.76 -24.65
C PRO A 170 -13.39 32.91 -24.03
N GLN A 171 -12.05 32.80 -24.23
CA GLN A 171 -11.02 33.83 -24.61
C GLN A 171 -10.77 35.11 -23.76
N LEU A 172 -9.59 35.79 -23.70
CA LEU A 172 -8.21 35.67 -24.26
C LEU A 172 -7.21 36.36 -23.24
N GLN A 173 -5.98 36.89 -23.44
CA GLN A 173 -5.11 37.30 -24.57
C GLN A 173 -3.59 37.33 -24.16
N TYR A 174 -2.70 37.98 -24.95
CA TYR A 174 -1.23 38.12 -24.79
C TYR A 174 -0.75 39.52 -25.28
N PRO A 175 0.43 40.07 -24.87
CA PRO A 175 1.74 39.85 -25.56
C PRO A 175 2.94 39.63 -24.59
N SER A 176 4.04 38.89 -24.84
CA SER A 176 4.95 38.70 -26.02
C SER A 176 6.14 39.68 -26.10
N ILE A 177 7.38 39.15 -26.09
CA ILE A 177 8.62 39.69 -26.71
C ILE A 177 9.70 38.57 -26.79
N HIS A 178 10.78 38.75 -27.57
CA HIS A 178 11.52 37.66 -28.24
C HIS A 178 13.00 38.03 -28.57
N ARG A 179 13.81 37.07 -29.09
CA ARG A 179 15.15 37.20 -29.75
C ARG A 179 16.41 37.27 -28.82
N GLN A 180 17.41 36.36 -28.93
CA GLN A 180 18.54 36.16 -29.90
C GLN A 180 19.81 37.01 -29.55
N PHE A 181 21.08 36.67 -29.89
CA PHE A 181 21.67 35.67 -30.81
C PHE A 181 23.18 35.38 -30.48
N GLN A 182 23.68 34.18 -30.81
CA GLN A 182 24.97 33.86 -31.50
C GLN A 182 26.36 34.35 -30.97
N GLN A 183 27.33 33.41 -30.78
CA GLN A 183 28.58 33.23 -31.59
C GLN A 183 29.52 32.13 -31.01
N GLN A 184 30.63 31.82 -31.69
CA GLN A 184 31.52 30.63 -31.48
C GLN A 184 33.05 30.99 -31.52
N PRO A 185 34.00 30.04 -31.30
CA PRO A 185 35.36 30.30 -30.74
C PRO A 185 36.48 30.49 -31.81
N PRO A 186 37.81 30.42 -31.49
CA PRO A 186 38.50 29.10 -31.45
C PRO A 186 39.87 28.96 -30.68
N HIS A 187 40.39 27.71 -30.62
CA HIS A 187 41.84 27.30 -30.60
C HIS A 187 42.75 27.64 -29.37
N LEU A 188 43.86 26.94 -29.05
CA LEU A 188 44.64 25.76 -29.54
C LEU A 188 45.21 25.00 -28.28
N HIS A 189 45.74 23.76 -28.26
CA HIS A 189 46.84 23.18 -29.06
C HIS A 189 46.85 21.61 -29.10
N LEU A 190 47.67 21.05 -30.02
CA LEU A 190 47.98 19.62 -30.26
C LEU A 190 49.16 19.12 -29.33
N GLN A 191 49.65 17.87 -29.25
CA GLN A 191 49.66 16.69 -30.16
C GLN A 191 49.94 15.36 -29.39
N ALA A 192 50.05 14.20 -30.08
CA ALA A 192 50.19 12.84 -29.49
C ALA A 192 51.27 11.95 -30.15
N GLN A 193 51.72 10.89 -29.43
CA GLN A 193 52.45 9.66 -29.85
C GLN A 193 52.44 8.68 -28.64
N LEU A 194 52.09 7.38 -28.71
CA LEU A 194 52.58 6.19 -29.45
C LEU A 194 53.76 5.43 -28.78
N SER A 195 53.41 4.31 -28.11
CA SER A 195 54.10 3.01 -27.88
C SER A 195 55.62 2.84 -28.05
N ASP A 196 56.30 2.18 -27.09
CA ASP A 196 56.69 0.74 -27.18
C ASP A 196 57.16 0.13 -25.81
N THR A 197 57.80 -1.05 -25.81
CA THR A 197 57.79 -2.10 -24.76
C THR A 197 59.11 -2.39 -24.00
N ARG A 198 58.98 -2.98 -22.79
CA ARG A 198 59.82 -4.01 -22.08
C ARG A 198 59.17 -4.28 -20.69
N ILE A 199 58.88 -5.51 -20.22
CA ILE A 199 59.72 -6.69 -19.90
C ILE A 199 60.68 -6.37 -18.72
N GLN A 200 60.67 -7.05 -17.55
CA GLN A 200 60.36 -8.48 -17.28
C GLN A 200 59.65 -8.76 -15.92
N GLU A 201 59.13 -9.98 -15.77
CA GLU A 201 58.57 -10.63 -14.55
C GLU A 201 59.57 -10.72 -13.36
N PRO A 202 59.17 -11.13 -12.12
CA PRO A 202 57.95 -11.83 -11.67
C PRO A 202 57.23 -11.16 -10.46
N ARG A 203 56.20 -11.69 -9.77
CA ARG A 203 55.00 -12.59 -9.92
C ARG A 203 54.25 -12.49 -8.56
N TYR A 204 53.00 -12.91 -8.32
CA TYR A 204 51.92 -13.59 -9.08
C TYR A 204 50.65 -12.68 -9.06
N GLY A 205 49.45 -13.00 -9.59
CA GLY A 205 48.91 -14.23 -10.16
C GLY A 205 47.90 -14.95 -9.22
N LEU A 206 46.64 -15.26 -9.55
CA LEU A 206 45.56 -14.68 -10.39
C LEU A 206 44.39 -15.70 -10.44
N SER A 207 43.16 -15.26 -10.66
CA SER A 207 41.98 -16.13 -10.88
C SER A 207 41.28 -15.81 -12.20
N ARG A 208 40.88 -16.84 -12.99
CA ARG A 208 39.63 -16.87 -13.81
C ARG A 208 39.50 -18.13 -14.69
N THR A 209 38.25 -18.60 -14.85
CA THR A 209 37.61 -19.29 -16.02
C THR A 209 38.40 -20.36 -16.80
N HIS A 210 37.89 -21.57 -17.06
CA HIS A 210 36.66 -21.83 -17.85
C HIS A 210 36.07 -23.26 -17.68
N SER A 211 34.91 -23.47 -18.30
CA SER A 211 34.02 -24.65 -18.38
C SER A 211 34.62 -25.95 -18.96
N ILE A 212 34.06 -27.13 -18.62
CA ILE A 212 33.54 -28.20 -19.54
C ILE A 212 33.07 -29.48 -18.78
N GLN A 213 32.30 -30.32 -19.48
CA GLN A 213 31.36 -31.40 -19.11
C GLN A 213 31.89 -32.71 -18.42
N LEU A 214 30.95 -33.35 -17.69
CA LEU A 214 30.64 -34.81 -17.61
C LEU A 214 31.70 -35.88 -17.25
N SER A 215 31.52 -36.52 -16.08
CA SER A 215 31.65 -38.00 -15.92
C SER A 215 31.05 -38.51 -14.59
N HIS A 216 30.29 -39.62 -14.61
CA HIS A 216 29.93 -40.43 -13.42
C HIS A 216 30.98 -41.55 -13.22
N PRO A 217 31.20 -42.04 -11.98
CA PRO A 217 30.49 -43.27 -11.57
C PRO A 217 30.08 -43.37 -10.07
N GLY A 218 28.81 -43.73 -9.86
CA GLY A 218 28.33 -44.68 -8.84
C GLY A 218 28.75 -44.58 -7.37
N ALA A 219 27.91 -43.95 -6.54
CA ALA A 219 27.66 -44.36 -5.16
C ALA A 219 26.26 -43.92 -4.69
N THR A 220 25.50 -44.87 -4.12
CA THR A 220 24.23 -44.68 -3.37
C THR A 220 24.36 -45.47 -2.06
N PRO A 221 23.52 -45.26 -1.02
CA PRO A 221 22.38 -44.33 -0.89
C PRO A 221 22.42 -43.46 0.39
N GLN A 222 21.51 -42.48 0.52
CA GLN A 222 20.49 -42.40 1.59
C GLN A 222 19.69 -41.09 1.54
N ASN A 223 18.45 -41.12 2.06
CA ASN A 223 17.56 -39.96 2.12
C ASN A 223 18.02 -38.95 3.18
N ARG A 224 17.91 -37.67 2.84
CA ARG A 224 17.15 -36.68 3.61
C ARG A 224 16.53 -35.68 2.65
N GLN A 225 15.23 -35.45 2.79
CA GLN A 225 14.61 -34.19 2.43
C GLN A 225 14.77 -33.32 3.67
N ASP A 226 15.24 -32.09 3.49
CA ASP A 226 15.24 -31.08 4.54
C ASP A 226 14.08 -30.13 4.19
N ASP A 227 13.09 -30.04 5.07
CA ASP A 227 11.88 -29.24 4.86
C ASP A 227 12.12 -27.78 5.31
N GLU A 228 11.85 -26.79 4.44
CA GLU A 228 12.04 -25.36 4.75
C GLU A 228 10.73 -24.69 5.21
N GLU A 229 10.61 -24.40 6.51
CA GLU A 229 9.48 -23.67 7.10
C GLU A 229 9.38 -22.22 6.56
N ASN A 230 8.26 -21.88 5.90
CA ASN A 230 7.97 -20.49 5.51
C ASN A 230 7.37 -19.71 6.69
N LEU A 231 8.15 -18.78 7.25
CA LEU A 231 7.74 -17.92 8.36
C LEU A 231 6.61 -16.96 8.00
N VAL A 232 5.58 -16.91 8.85
CA VAL A 232 4.44 -15.99 8.75
C VAL A 232 4.93 -14.54 8.84
N SER A 233 4.73 -13.78 7.76
CA SER A 233 4.97 -12.33 7.77
C SER A 233 4.00 -11.67 8.74
N THR A 234 4.52 -10.82 9.63
CA THR A 234 3.69 -9.87 10.38
C THR A 234 3.59 -8.58 9.57
N GLU A 235 2.45 -7.90 9.64
CA GLU A 235 2.14 -6.69 8.87
C GLU A 235 1.94 -5.49 9.82
N GLY A 236 2.24 -4.29 9.33
CA GLY A 236 2.00 -3.04 10.03
C GLY A 236 0.51 -2.79 10.26
N ARG A 237 0.18 -2.13 11.38
CA ARG A 237 -1.20 -1.89 11.82
C ARG A 237 -1.55 -0.42 11.88
N LEU A 238 -2.80 -0.13 11.56
CA LEU A 238 -3.44 1.16 11.82
C LEU A 238 -4.12 1.11 13.20
N LEU A 239 -3.37 1.45 14.25
CA LEU A 239 -3.87 1.42 15.64
C LEU A 239 -4.38 2.80 16.07
N HIS A 240 -5.38 2.83 16.95
CA HIS A 240 -5.92 4.08 17.48
C HIS A 240 -5.18 4.51 18.76
N ASP A 241 -4.85 5.79 18.88
CA ASP A 241 -4.35 6.38 20.12
C ASP A 241 -5.49 6.60 21.15
N PRO A 242 -5.19 6.95 22.42
CA PRO A 242 -6.22 7.16 23.43
C PRO A 242 -7.19 8.32 23.15
N ASP A 243 -6.85 9.23 22.23
CA ASP A 243 -7.71 10.34 21.79
C ASP A 243 -8.55 9.98 20.55
N GLY A 244 -8.41 8.75 20.03
CA GLY A 244 -9.21 8.21 18.93
C GLY A 244 -8.61 8.40 17.53
N TYR A 245 -7.36 8.89 17.40
CA TYR A 245 -6.73 9.06 16.09
C TYR A 245 -6.05 7.77 15.63
N ALA A 246 -6.39 7.33 14.42
CA ALA A 246 -5.78 6.20 13.74
C ALA A 246 -4.35 6.53 13.25
N ARG A 247 -3.37 5.67 13.54
CA ARG A 247 -1.94 5.89 13.23
C ARG A 247 -1.29 4.61 12.71
N PHE A 248 -0.48 4.75 11.66
CA PHE A 248 0.32 3.64 11.16
C PHE A 248 1.54 3.39 12.06
N LEU A 249 1.68 2.13 12.46
CA LEU A 249 2.78 1.56 13.23
C LEU A 249 3.19 0.26 12.54
N GLY A 250 4.38 0.22 11.96
CA GLY A 250 4.84 -0.92 11.18
C GLY A 250 5.17 -2.15 12.01
N GLU A 251 5.68 -3.14 11.31
CA GLU A 251 5.87 -4.53 11.70
C GLU A 251 6.84 -4.67 12.88
N THR A 252 7.90 -3.86 12.91
CA THR A 252 8.89 -3.84 14.00
C THR A 252 8.37 -3.20 15.29
N SER A 253 7.25 -2.47 15.23
CA SER A 253 6.75 -1.69 16.36
C SER A 253 6.32 -2.58 17.52
N GLY A 254 6.79 -2.23 18.73
CA GLY A 254 6.34 -2.91 19.95
C GLY A 254 4.83 -2.80 20.20
N ALA A 255 4.16 -1.76 19.68
CA ALA A 255 2.72 -1.60 19.79
C ALA A 255 1.96 -2.57 18.86
N THR A 256 2.43 -2.72 17.62
CA THR A 256 1.92 -3.71 16.64
C THR A 256 2.07 -5.13 17.17
N PHE A 257 3.24 -5.46 17.73
CA PHE A 257 3.47 -6.76 18.38
C PHE A 257 2.58 -6.99 19.62
N LEU A 258 2.37 -5.98 20.46
CA LEU A 258 1.44 -6.07 21.59
C LEU A 258 -0.02 -6.28 21.14
N ASP A 259 -0.42 -5.78 19.97
CA ASP A 259 -1.77 -5.99 19.44
C ASP A 259 -1.97 -7.43 18.94
N TYR A 260 -1.02 -7.98 18.17
CA TYR A 260 -0.98 -9.42 17.85
C TYR A 260 -0.94 -10.32 19.11
N LEU A 261 -0.30 -9.86 20.19
CA LEU A 261 -0.29 -10.57 21.47
C LEU A 261 -1.64 -10.50 22.19
N LYS A 262 -2.39 -9.40 22.09
CA LYS A 262 -3.78 -9.34 22.59
C LYS A 262 -4.67 -10.32 21.82
N GLU A 263 -4.56 -10.41 20.49
CA GLU A 263 -5.33 -11.35 19.68
C GLU A 263 -5.10 -12.80 20.13
N PHE A 264 -3.82 -13.21 20.22
CA PHE A 264 -3.44 -14.50 20.77
C PHE A 264 -4.06 -14.74 22.16
N MET A 265 -3.89 -13.80 23.10
CA MET A 265 -4.41 -13.89 24.46
C MET A 265 -5.95 -13.97 24.50
N THR A 266 -6.65 -13.22 23.65
CA THR A 266 -8.12 -13.23 23.52
C THR A 266 -8.64 -14.57 23.00
N THR A 267 -7.94 -15.20 22.05
CA THR A 267 -8.27 -16.55 21.56
C THR A 267 -8.02 -17.61 22.63
N VAL A 268 -6.89 -17.58 23.34
CA VAL A 268 -6.50 -18.69 24.25
C VAL A 268 -7.12 -18.62 25.65
N LEU A 269 -7.38 -17.42 26.19
CA LEU A 269 -7.82 -17.27 27.57
C LEU A 269 -9.17 -17.95 27.88
N PRO A 270 -10.20 -17.89 26.99
CA PRO A 270 -11.46 -18.63 27.20
C PRO A 270 -11.31 -20.15 27.15
N LEU A 271 -10.27 -20.66 26.47
CA LEU A 271 -9.97 -22.10 26.37
C LEU A 271 -9.26 -22.60 27.64
N ALA A 272 -8.39 -21.78 28.21
CA ALA A 272 -7.70 -22.10 29.43
C ALA A 272 -8.63 -22.08 30.66
N TYR A 273 -9.54 -21.10 30.80
CA TYR A 273 -10.40 -20.95 31.99
C TYR A 273 -11.79 -20.37 31.68
N GLN A 274 -12.85 -21.01 32.21
CA GLN A 274 -14.24 -20.59 31.97
C GLN A 274 -14.76 -19.44 32.87
N ASN A 275 -14.07 -19.07 33.96
CA ASN A 275 -14.64 -18.19 35.00
C ASN A 275 -13.67 -17.08 35.44
N LEU A 276 -13.57 -15.99 34.66
CA LEU A 276 -12.89 -14.77 35.05
C LEU A 276 -13.82 -13.88 35.90
N ARG A 277 -13.37 -13.44 37.08
CA ARG A 277 -14.07 -12.42 37.89
C ARG A 277 -13.53 -11.03 37.52
N PRO A 278 -14.40 -10.04 37.22
CA PRO A 278 -13.94 -8.68 36.91
C PRO A 278 -13.17 -8.05 38.10
N GLY A 279 -12.01 -7.44 37.82
CA GLY A 279 -11.37 -6.51 38.76
C GLY A 279 -9.84 -6.44 38.75
N SER A 280 -9.14 -7.52 38.41
CA SER A 280 -7.66 -7.57 38.34
C SER A 280 -7.16 -8.76 37.51
N ASP A 281 -7.79 -8.96 36.35
CA ASP A 281 -7.76 -10.21 35.59
C ASP A 281 -7.07 -10.12 34.22
N GLY A 282 -6.48 -8.98 33.88
CA GLY A 282 -5.88 -8.70 32.56
C GLY A 282 -6.90 -8.26 31.49
N SER A 283 -8.18 -8.10 31.87
CA SER A 283 -9.25 -7.66 30.97
C SER A 283 -9.01 -6.26 30.38
N ALA A 284 -8.36 -5.36 31.13
CA ALA A 284 -8.01 -4.02 30.66
C ALA A 284 -7.04 -4.09 29.44
N PHE A 285 -5.95 -4.84 29.54
CA PHE A 285 -5.05 -5.11 28.39
C PHE A 285 -5.79 -5.64 27.17
N LEU A 286 -6.66 -6.65 27.32
CA LEU A 286 -7.41 -7.23 26.20
C LEU A 286 -8.45 -6.28 25.61
N SER A 287 -9.13 -5.48 26.44
CA SER A 287 -10.10 -4.46 25.99
C SER A 287 -9.47 -3.34 25.15
N SER A 288 -8.13 -3.25 25.13
CA SER A 288 -7.36 -2.31 24.32
C SER A 288 -6.98 -2.83 22.92
N LEU A 289 -7.56 -3.94 22.44
CA LEU A 289 -7.35 -4.45 21.08
C LEU A 289 -7.68 -3.40 20.00
N GLY A 290 -6.83 -3.27 18.96
CA GLY A 290 -6.94 -2.23 17.93
C GLY A 290 -6.54 -0.82 18.40
N ARG A 291 -6.04 -0.70 19.64
CA ARG A 291 -5.56 0.55 20.25
C ARG A 291 -4.15 0.39 20.79
N TYR A 292 -3.40 1.48 20.87
CA TYR A 292 -2.12 1.52 21.58
C TYR A 292 -2.18 2.55 22.72
N GLN A 293 -1.51 2.26 23.84
CA GLN A 293 -1.88 2.85 25.12
C GLN A 293 -1.24 4.23 25.39
N THR A 294 -0.28 4.68 24.58
CA THR A 294 0.56 5.84 24.90
C THR A 294 0.10 7.14 24.26
N TYR A 295 0.03 8.20 25.06
CA TYR A 295 -0.27 9.59 24.63
C TYR A 295 0.89 10.29 23.88
N ASP A 296 1.67 9.56 23.09
CA ASP A 296 2.87 10.09 22.43
C ASP A 296 2.55 11.05 21.26
N SER A 297 1.32 10.97 20.78
CA SER A 297 0.75 11.66 19.63
C SER A 297 0.24 13.09 19.87
N ARG A 298 -0.01 13.47 21.12
CA ARG A 298 -0.59 14.79 21.44
C ARG A 298 0.32 15.95 20.98
N PRO A 299 -0.18 17.19 20.86
CA PRO A 299 0.67 18.39 20.74
C PRO A 299 1.51 18.62 22.01
N LEU A 300 2.59 19.40 21.92
CA LEU A 300 3.16 20.05 23.10
C LEU A 300 2.34 21.30 23.43
N HIS A 301 2.18 21.61 24.71
CA HIS A 301 1.50 22.83 25.13
C HIS A 301 2.45 24.03 24.98
N ASP A 302 1.93 25.12 24.43
CA ASP A 302 2.65 26.38 24.33
C ASP A 302 2.62 27.07 25.70
N ARG A 303 3.74 27.00 26.42
CA ARG A 303 3.94 27.68 27.70
C ARG A 303 4.27 29.15 27.44
N ASP A 304 3.61 30.06 28.15
CA ASP A 304 3.97 31.49 28.15
C ASP A 304 5.24 31.68 28.98
N VAL A 305 6.38 31.83 28.29
CA VAL A 305 7.72 31.91 28.90
C VAL A 305 8.56 32.98 28.22
N ASP A 306 9.43 33.65 28.98
CA ASP A 306 10.45 34.53 28.40
C ASP A 306 11.53 33.69 27.67
N PRO A 307 11.67 33.80 26.33
CA PRO A 307 12.68 33.07 25.56
C PRO A 307 14.10 33.60 25.77
N THR A 308 14.25 34.77 26.40
CA THR A 308 15.54 35.39 26.73
C THR A 308 16.00 35.16 28.17
N TRP A 309 15.24 34.41 28.98
CA TRP A 309 15.65 34.02 30.33
C TRP A 309 16.57 32.80 30.33
N PHE A 310 17.62 32.85 31.15
CA PHE A 310 18.63 31.80 31.35
C PHE A 310 19.03 31.73 32.84
N PRO A 311 19.52 30.59 33.33
CA PRO A 311 20.17 30.49 34.65
C PRO A 311 21.42 31.35 34.77
N THR A 312 21.95 31.48 35.98
CA THR A 312 23.26 32.12 36.19
C THR A 312 24.38 31.28 35.57
N PRO A 313 25.55 31.87 35.20
CA PRO A 313 26.63 31.12 34.59
C PRO A 313 27.11 29.87 35.36
N PRO A 314 27.23 29.86 36.71
CA PRO A 314 27.58 28.65 37.46
C PRO A 314 26.51 27.54 37.38
N GLU A 315 25.23 27.90 37.35
CA GLU A 315 24.13 26.94 37.18
C GLU A 315 24.15 26.35 35.77
N MET A 316 24.37 27.19 34.73
CA MET A 316 24.52 26.72 33.36
C MET A 316 25.70 25.77 33.19
N ASP A 317 26.86 26.10 33.78
CA ASP A 317 28.06 25.28 33.75
C ASP A 317 27.84 23.90 34.41
N SER A 318 27.21 23.90 35.59
CA SER A 318 26.80 22.68 36.29
C SER A 318 25.81 21.85 35.47
N MET A 319 24.78 22.47 34.89
CA MET A 319 23.76 21.79 34.07
C MET A 319 24.34 21.18 32.79
N LEU A 320 25.31 21.84 32.15
CA LEU A 320 25.99 21.33 30.95
C LEU A 320 26.98 20.20 31.30
N SER A 321 27.73 20.35 32.39
CA SER A 321 28.61 19.29 32.93
C SER A 321 27.83 18.02 33.27
N GLU A 322 26.69 18.13 33.95
CA GLU A 322 25.80 17.01 34.27
C GLU A 322 25.20 16.36 33.02
N LEU A 323 24.74 17.16 32.04
CA LEU A 323 24.24 16.63 30.76
C LEU A 323 25.32 15.87 29.99
N ARG A 324 26.52 16.43 29.93
CA ARG A 324 27.69 15.86 29.25
C ARG A 324 28.17 14.58 29.92
N TYR A 325 28.09 14.51 31.25
CA TYR A 325 28.27 13.27 32.01
C TYR A 325 27.16 12.25 31.75
N PHE A 326 25.93 12.67 31.44
CA PHE A 326 24.79 11.76 31.28
C PHE A 326 24.60 11.18 29.87
N ILE A 327 24.75 11.98 28.81
CA ILE A 327 24.39 11.59 27.42
C ILE A 327 25.49 11.75 26.38
N GLN A 328 26.69 12.17 26.76
CA GLN A 328 27.81 12.37 25.83
C GLN A 328 29.05 11.55 26.24
N ASP A 329 30.06 12.15 26.85
CA ASP A 329 31.42 11.59 26.97
C ASP A 329 31.86 11.28 28.41
N GLY A 330 30.94 11.37 29.38
CA GLY A 330 31.26 11.16 30.80
C GLY A 330 32.13 12.27 31.40
N ASN A 331 32.15 13.47 30.81
CA ASN A 331 33.18 14.49 31.05
C ASN A 331 34.60 13.97 30.80
N CYS A 332 34.79 13.31 29.66
CA CYS A 332 35.99 12.56 29.28
C CYS A 332 36.37 11.37 30.20
N GLN A 333 35.51 10.92 31.12
CA GLN A 333 35.79 9.76 31.97
C GLN A 333 35.45 8.41 31.30
N TRP A 334 34.67 8.42 30.21
CA TRP A 334 34.21 7.20 29.54
C TRP A 334 35.18 6.73 28.45
N SER A 335 35.56 5.45 28.48
CA SER A 335 36.53 4.87 27.52
C SER A 335 36.01 4.85 26.09
N SER A 336 34.69 4.79 25.89
CA SER A 336 34.06 4.88 24.57
C SER A 336 34.17 6.26 23.91
N GLY A 337 34.42 7.32 24.69
CA GLY A 337 34.22 8.70 24.27
C GLY A 337 32.76 9.12 24.07
N GLY A 338 31.80 8.23 24.38
CA GLY A 338 30.38 8.43 24.15
C GLY A 338 29.85 7.78 22.87
N ILE A 339 28.57 7.40 22.89
CA ILE A 339 27.86 6.79 21.75
C ILE A 339 27.02 7.82 20.95
N TYR A 340 27.11 9.09 21.33
CA TYR A 340 26.43 10.25 20.75
C TYR A 340 27.32 11.50 20.85
N TRP A 341 27.09 12.48 19.98
CA TRP A 341 27.71 13.80 20.02
C TRP A 341 26.69 14.87 19.59
N TRP A 342 26.28 15.69 20.55
CA TRP A 342 25.19 16.66 20.37
C TRP A 342 25.70 18.02 19.87
N GLY A 343 26.91 18.37 20.27
CA GLY A 343 27.58 19.63 20.00
C GLY A 343 28.59 19.95 21.12
N ASP A 344 29.04 21.20 21.19
CA ASP A 344 29.88 21.66 22.30
C ASP A 344 29.04 21.90 23.56
N LEU A 345 29.02 20.90 24.44
CA LEU A 345 28.48 20.97 25.80
C LEU A 345 29.56 21.29 26.85
N SER A 346 30.78 21.64 26.44
CA SER A 346 31.89 22.01 27.34
C SER A 346 32.06 23.52 27.54
N SER A 347 31.51 24.34 26.63
CA SER A 347 31.54 25.81 26.73
C SER A 347 30.22 26.38 27.27
N THR A 348 30.27 26.99 28.46
CA THR A 348 29.15 27.78 29.00
C THR A 348 28.87 29.03 28.13
N PRO A 349 27.60 29.28 27.71
CA PRO A 349 27.28 30.31 26.73
C PRO A 349 27.39 31.74 27.28
N THR A 350 27.85 32.67 26.43
CA THR A 350 27.82 34.11 26.72
C THR A 350 26.49 34.72 26.27
N ILE A 351 25.66 35.16 27.23
CA ILE A 351 24.36 35.77 26.97
C ILE A 351 24.55 37.21 26.44
N PRO A 352 24.00 37.58 25.26
CA PRO A 352 24.07 38.95 24.74
C PRO A 352 23.29 39.95 25.60
N SER A 353 23.77 41.20 25.70
CA SER A 353 23.01 42.29 26.32
C SER A 353 21.84 42.73 25.43
N THR A 354 20.60 42.52 25.89
CA THR A 354 19.37 42.67 25.09
C THR A 354 18.40 43.77 25.55
N GLU A 355 18.69 44.45 26.67
CA GLU A 355 17.78 45.39 27.36
C GLU A 355 17.14 46.48 26.47
N ARG A 356 17.83 46.90 25.41
CA ARG A 356 17.43 48.03 24.54
C ARG A 356 16.94 47.59 23.16
N ASP A 357 16.87 46.29 22.89
CA ASP A 357 16.50 45.76 21.58
C ASP A 357 14.98 45.55 21.44
N SER A 358 14.48 45.70 20.21
CA SER A 358 13.13 45.25 19.85
C SER A 358 13.00 43.73 19.98
N ALA A 359 11.79 43.21 20.23
CA ALA A 359 11.57 41.78 20.48
C ALA A 359 12.14 40.88 19.37
N ASN A 360 11.91 41.23 18.10
CA ASN A 360 12.43 40.48 16.94
C ASN A 360 13.97 40.51 16.88
N LEU A 361 14.60 41.62 17.28
CA LEU A 361 16.06 41.75 17.32
C LEU A 361 16.66 40.96 18.49
N ARG A 362 15.98 40.88 19.64
CA ARG A 362 16.38 39.99 20.75
C ARG A 362 16.35 38.53 20.34
N LEU A 363 15.24 38.07 19.75
CA LEU A 363 15.10 36.70 19.25
C LEU A 363 16.19 36.39 18.22
N ALA A 364 16.44 37.29 17.26
CA ALA A 364 17.49 37.10 16.25
C ALA A 364 18.90 37.01 16.85
N LYS A 365 19.24 37.82 17.87
CA LYS A 365 20.53 37.73 18.58
C LYS A 365 20.65 36.44 19.40
N CYS A 366 19.62 36.09 20.16
CA CYS A 366 19.63 34.93 21.06
C CYS A 366 19.36 33.59 20.36
N ARG A 367 18.98 33.58 19.07
CA ARG A 367 18.68 32.39 18.24
C ARG A 367 19.66 31.23 18.46
N HIS A 368 20.96 31.52 18.43
CA HIS A 368 22.02 30.50 18.58
C HIS A 368 21.99 29.78 19.95
N LEU A 369 21.44 30.43 20.99
CA LEU A 369 21.29 29.89 22.33
C LEU A 369 20.16 28.87 22.47
N ALA A 370 19.36 28.62 21.41
CA ALA A 370 18.36 27.57 21.39
C ALA A 370 18.94 26.19 21.77
N PHE A 371 20.18 25.91 21.37
CA PHE A 371 20.89 24.66 21.69
C PHE A 371 21.04 24.46 23.20
N TYR A 372 21.46 25.51 23.91
CA TYR A 372 21.62 25.50 25.36
C TYR A 372 20.26 25.43 26.08
N GLN A 373 19.23 26.13 25.59
CA GLN A 373 17.86 25.97 26.10
C GLN A 373 17.37 24.52 25.94
N THR A 374 17.67 23.85 24.83
CA THR A 374 17.34 22.42 24.67
C THR A 374 18.17 21.53 25.61
N ALA A 375 19.47 21.81 25.78
CA ALA A 375 20.32 21.11 26.74
C ALA A 375 19.76 21.21 28.18
N PHE A 376 19.31 22.39 28.60
CA PHE A 376 18.67 22.60 29.89
C PHE A 376 17.32 21.87 30.02
N ALA A 377 16.55 21.75 28.93
CA ALA A 377 15.34 20.93 28.89
C ALA A 377 15.66 19.44 29.09
N VAL A 378 16.68 18.91 28.40
CA VAL A 378 17.08 17.50 28.50
C VAL A 378 17.61 17.17 29.90
N VAL A 379 18.51 17.96 30.49
CA VAL A 379 19.04 17.66 31.83
C VAL A 379 17.96 17.77 32.91
N SER A 380 17.03 18.71 32.78
CA SER A 380 15.86 18.83 33.68
C SER A 380 14.87 17.68 33.54
N GLN A 381 14.91 16.90 32.45
CA GLN A 381 14.07 15.71 32.22
C GLN A 381 14.80 14.38 32.53
N ALA A 382 16.14 14.44 32.63
CA ALA A 382 17.04 13.33 32.89
C ALA A 382 17.23 13.02 34.38
N MET A 383 17.30 14.06 35.20
CA MET A 383 17.67 13.93 36.61
C MET A 383 16.46 13.68 37.51
N ILE A 384 16.66 12.84 38.53
CA ILE A 384 15.59 12.41 39.45
C ILE A 384 15.20 13.55 40.42
N MET A 385 16.12 14.48 40.69
CA MET A 385 15.91 15.71 41.46
C MET A 385 16.49 16.89 40.68
N PRO A 386 15.84 18.07 40.66
CA PRO A 386 16.48 19.29 40.19
C PRO A 386 17.60 19.74 41.15
N PRO A 387 18.55 20.59 40.71
CA PRO A 387 19.51 21.25 41.60
C PRO A 387 18.81 21.95 42.77
N GLN A 388 19.39 21.84 43.98
CA GLN A 388 18.67 22.03 45.24
C GLN A 388 18.14 23.46 45.52
N ASP A 389 18.61 24.47 44.78
CA ASP A 389 18.19 25.87 44.93
C ASP A 389 17.09 26.32 43.94
N ILE A 390 16.71 25.49 42.96
CA ILE A 390 15.67 25.86 41.98
C ILE A 390 14.29 25.56 42.57
N SER A 391 13.42 26.58 42.64
CA SER A 391 12.02 26.41 43.05
C SER A 391 11.31 25.36 42.19
N ILE A 392 10.66 24.38 42.83
CA ILE A 392 10.15 23.17 42.18
C ILE A 392 8.95 23.47 41.27
N ASP A 393 9.25 23.95 40.06
CA ASP A 393 8.32 24.00 38.93
C ASP A 393 8.28 22.62 38.26
N PRO A 394 7.16 21.87 38.32
CA PRO A 394 7.06 20.55 37.71
C PRO A 394 7.13 20.59 36.17
N HIS A 395 7.12 21.77 35.55
CA HIS A 395 7.20 21.99 34.11
C HIS A 395 8.52 22.65 33.69
N LEU A 396 9.55 22.66 34.54
CA LEU A 396 10.86 23.26 34.26
C LEU A 396 11.46 22.79 32.92
N SER A 397 11.36 21.50 32.59
CA SER A 397 11.84 20.94 31.31
C SER A 397 11.02 21.43 30.10
N GLU A 398 9.68 21.47 30.21
CA GLU A 398 8.78 22.01 29.18
C GLU A 398 9.02 23.50 28.92
N ASN A 399 9.32 24.26 29.99
CA ASN A 399 9.60 25.68 29.92
C ASN A 399 10.91 25.94 29.14
N TYR A 400 11.98 25.22 29.46
CA TYR A 400 13.23 25.27 28.68
C TYR A 400 13.02 24.86 27.21
N PHE A 401 12.26 23.80 26.93
CA PHE A 401 11.96 23.40 25.56
C PHE A 401 11.13 24.46 24.81
N SER A 402 10.19 25.10 25.49
CA SER A 402 9.38 26.20 24.91
C SER A 402 10.26 27.41 24.56
N ARG A 403 11.21 27.80 25.43
CA ARG A 403 12.21 28.83 25.12
C ARG A 403 13.06 28.45 23.91
N ALA A 404 13.56 27.21 23.85
CA ALA A 404 14.35 26.72 22.72
C ALA A 404 13.58 26.83 21.40
N ARG A 405 12.32 26.38 21.38
CA ARG A 405 11.42 26.45 20.22
C ARG A 405 11.11 27.88 19.79
N MET A 406 10.93 28.81 20.74
CA MET A 406 10.73 30.24 20.45
C MET A 406 12.00 30.91 19.86
N LEU A 407 13.20 30.54 20.32
CA LEU A 407 14.47 31.03 19.77
C LEU A 407 14.78 30.44 18.39
N LEU A 408 14.47 29.16 18.17
CA LEU A 408 14.63 28.48 16.89
C LEU A 408 13.60 28.98 15.84
N GLY A 409 12.40 29.36 16.28
CA GLY A 409 11.31 29.81 15.41
C GLY A 409 10.71 28.69 14.55
N ASN A 410 9.77 29.06 13.68
CA ASN A 410 9.20 28.16 12.69
C ASN A 410 10.24 27.78 11.62
N PRO A 411 10.54 26.49 11.39
CA PRO A 411 11.47 26.06 10.35
C PRO A 411 11.16 26.61 8.95
N LEU A 412 9.87 26.79 8.61
CA LEU A 412 9.44 27.24 7.28
C LEU A 412 9.72 28.73 7.01
N ASP A 413 9.90 29.54 8.06
CA ASP A 413 10.19 30.98 7.96
C ASP A 413 11.71 31.29 7.92
N ILE A 414 12.56 30.25 8.04
CA ILE A 414 14.02 30.40 8.04
C ILE A 414 14.54 30.49 6.61
N THR A 415 15.08 31.65 6.24
CA THR A 415 15.71 31.88 4.91
C THR A 415 17.18 31.43 4.83
N ARG A 416 17.81 31.11 5.97
CA ARG A 416 19.19 30.61 6.08
C ARG A 416 19.34 29.67 7.27
N PHE A 417 19.46 28.38 7.01
CA PHE A 417 19.88 27.40 8.02
C PHE A 417 21.39 27.44 8.21
N THR A 418 21.86 26.92 9.35
CA THR A 418 23.27 26.63 9.63
C THR A 418 23.39 25.23 10.24
N PRO A 419 24.60 24.66 10.36
CA PRO A 419 24.80 23.41 11.11
C PRO A 419 24.35 23.48 12.58
N ASN A 420 24.23 24.67 13.18
CA ASN A 420 23.72 24.81 14.54
C ASN A 420 22.23 24.46 14.64
N GLU A 421 21.40 24.83 13.65
CA GLU A 421 20.00 24.39 13.59
C GLU A 421 19.88 22.85 13.56
N VAL A 422 20.83 22.14 12.95
CA VAL A 422 20.88 20.68 12.98
C VAL A 422 21.11 20.18 14.40
N SER A 423 22.16 20.64 15.10
CA SER A 423 22.41 20.30 16.51
C SER A 423 21.21 20.57 17.42
N VAL A 424 20.55 21.72 17.26
CA VAL A 424 19.34 22.08 18.01
C VAL A 424 18.22 21.07 17.75
N LEU A 425 17.87 20.82 16.48
CA LEU A 425 16.78 19.90 16.12
C LEU A 425 17.09 18.44 16.47
N THR A 426 18.35 18.01 16.41
CA THR A 426 18.79 16.67 16.85
C THR A 426 18.59 16.50 18.35
N LEU A 427 19.01 17.47 19.17
CA LEU A 427 18.82 17.45 20.63
C LEU A 427 17.35 17.65 21.03
N MET A 428 16.57 18.42 20.26
CA MET A 428 15.11 18.55 20.45
C MET A 428 14.39 17.24 20.13
N GLY A 429 14.83 16.53 19.08
CA GLY A 429 14.36 15.18 18.75
C GLY A 429 14.63 14.19 19.90
N PHE A 430 15.81 14.26 20.51
CA PHE A 430 16.14 13.46 21.69
C PHE A 430 15.29 13.80 22.92
N TYR A 431 15.06 15.10 23.22
CA TYR A 431 14.11 15.50 24.26
C TYR A 431 12.70 14.93 24.02
N LEU A 432 12.23 14.95 22.76
CA LEU A 432 10.93 14.39 22.38
C LEU A 432 10.91 12.85 22.50
N ILE A 433 12.02 12.15 22.29
CA ILE A 433 12.16 10.71 22.60
C ILE A 433 12.03 10.48 24.12
N GLU A 434 12.77 11.23 24.94
CA GLU A 434 12.75 11.10 26.42
C GLU A 434 11.42 11.52 27.06
N MET A 435 10.64 12.36 26.37
CA MET A 435 9.24 12.67 26.74
C MET A 435 8.23 11.64 26.22
N ASN A 436 8.69 10.61 25.50
CA ASN A 436 7.89 9.64 24.77
C ASN A 436 6.84 10.34 23.87
N ARG A 437 7.31 11.18 22.95
CA ARG A 437 6.53 11.98 21.98
C ARG A 437 6.96 11.67 20.55
N ARG A 438 6.82 10.40 20.17
CA ARG A 438 7.54 9.76 19.06
C ARG A 438 7.20 10.33 17.68
N ASP A 439 5.94 10.63 17.40
CA ASP A 439 5.52 11.31 16.16
C ASP A 439 6.21 12.69 16.01
N ALA A 440 6.26 13.48 17.09
CA ALA A 440 6.93 14.77 17.09
C ALA A 440 8.46 14.63 17.00
N ALA A 441 9.06 13.62 17.64
CA ALA A 441 10.48 13.32 17.53
C ALA A 441 10.86 12.95 16.08
N TYR A 442 10.07 12.11 15.42
CA TYR A 442 10.25 11.69 14.03
C TYR A 442 10.23 12.90 13.08
N ILE A 443 9.25 13.80 13.21
CA ILE A 443 9.19 15.04 12.43
C ILE A 443 10.41 15.96 12.72
N CYS A 444 10.82 16.08 13.98
CA CYS A 444 11.97 16.90 14.39
C CYS A 444 13.30 16.38 13.80
N VAL A 445 13.52 15.06 13.87
CA VAL A 445 14.68 14.35 13.32
C VAL A 445 14.68 14.40 11.79
N SER A 446 13.53 14.17 11.14
CA SER A 446 13.42 14.26 9.67
C SER A 446 13.73 15.67 9.16
N ASN A 447 13.24 16.71 9.83
CA ASN A 447 13.57 18.10 9.52
C ASN A 447 15.07 18.39 9.66
N ALA A 448 15.71 17.92 10.73
CA ALA A 448 17.17 18.03 10.91
C ALA A 448 17.94 17.32 9.78
N MET A 449 17.44 16.16 9.33
CA MET A 449 18.05 15.39 8.24
C MET A 449 17.89 16.10 6.90
N HIS A 450 16.71 16.63 6.56
CA HIS A 450 16.52 17.42 5.35
C HIS A 450 17.38 18.69 5.34
N ILE A 451 17.51 19.40 6.47
CA ILE A 451 18.44 20.56 6.59
C ILE A 451 19.90 20.11 6.38
N SER A 452 20.29 18.96 6.93
CA SER A 452 21.61 18.36 6.70
C SER A 452 21.84 17.98 5.22
N ILE A 453 20.80 17.51 4.53
CA ILE A 453 20.83 17.21 3.10
C ILE A 453 20.98 18.50 2.28
N MET A 454 20.24 19.56 2.60
CA MET A 454 20.34 20.89 1.98
C MET A 454 21.74 21.50 2.11
N HIS A 455 22.42 21.28 3.25
CA HIS A 455 23.82 21.68 3.46
C HIS A 455 24.86 20.77 2.79
N GLY A 456 24.45 19.65 2.18
CA GLY A 456 25.36 18.67 1.60
C GLY A 456 26.17 17.86 2.62
N ALA A 457 25.77 17.87 3.91
CA ALA A 457 26.48 17.21 5.01
C ALA A 457 26.78 15.73 4.70
N HIS A 458 25.77 15.03 4.17
CA HIS A 458 25.84 13.64 3.72
C HIS A 458 26.93 13.35 2.65
N ARG A 459 27.58 14.38 2.07
CA ARG A 459 28.64 14.25 1.05
C ARG A 459 30.04 14.68 1.52
N GLY A 460 30.22 15.10 2.77
CA GLY A 460 31.55 15.32 3.35
C GLY A 460 32.11 16.74 3.32
N TRP A 461 31.28 17.76 3.56
CA TRP A 461 31.71 19.17 3.67
C TRP A 461 31.75 19.71 5.12
N LEU A 462 31.66 18.84 6.13
CA LEU A 462 31.72 19.21 7.54
C LEU A 462 33.08 18.87 8.16
N ASP A 463 33.42 19.58 9.23
CA ASP A 463 34.51 19.23 10.15
C ASP A 463 34.15 17.98 10.99
N GLU A 464 35.05 17.54 11.88
CA GLU A 464 34.75 16.37 12.72
C GLU A 464 33.56 16.61 13.66
N SER A 465 33.37 17.83 14.17
CA SER A 465 32.22 18.15 15.02
C SER A 465 30.90 18.02 14.25
N GLY A 466 30.78 18.68 13.09
CA GLY A 466 29.60 18.56 12.24
C GLY A 466 29.38 17.13 11.71
N LYS A 467 30.45 16.39 11.39
CA LYS A 467 30.39 14.96 11.02
C LYS A 467 29.78 14.12 12.15
N ARG A 468 30.22 14.32 13.40
CA ARG A 468 29.71 13.60 14.57
C ARG A 468 28.26 13.98 14.92
N VAL A 469 27.85 15.24 14.69
CA VAL A 469 26.43 15.65 14.79
C VAL A 469 25.58 14.94 13.73
N PHE A 470 26.02 14.90 12.47
CA PHE A 470 25.31 14.17 11.39
C PHE A 470 25.16 12.69 11.72
N TRP A 471 26.21 12.04 12.25
CA TRP A 471 26.15 10.63 12.62
C TRP A 471 25.27 10.37 13.85
N THR A 472 25.23 11.29 14.82
CA THR A 472 24.29 11.23 15.96
C THR A 472 22.84 11.35 15.50
N LEU A 473 22.57 12.27 14.58
CA LEU A 473 21.27 12.43 13.93
C LEU A 473 20.85 11.19 13.13
N TYR A 474 21.77 10.59 12.37
CA TYR A 474 21.57 9.34 11.65
C TYR A 474 21.17 8.20 12.61
N VAL A 475 21.84 8.07 13.76
CA VAL A 475 21.49 7.06 14.77
C VAL A 475 20.06 7.27 15.30
N LEU A 476 19.63 8.52 15.58
CA LEU A 476 18.25 8.79 16.01
C LEU A 476 17.21 8.48 14.92
N ASP A 477 17.51 8.78 13.66
CA ASP A 477 16.67 8.46 12.51
C ASP A 477 16.46 6.94 12.37
N ARG A 478 17.55 6.15 12.45
CA ARG A 478 17.48 4.68 12.47
C ARG A 478 16.76 4.13 13.71
N TYR A 479 17.01 4.71 14.88
CA TYR A 479 16.33 4.31 16.12
C TYR A 479 14.82 4.51 16.05
N LEU A 480 14.36 5.68 15.58
CA LEU A 480 12.93 5.99 15.43
C LEU A 480 12.27 5.14 14.33
N SER A 481 12.96 4.94 13.19
CA SER A 481 12.54 4.02 12.13
C SER A 481 12.29 2.61 12.68
N CYS A 482 13.27 2.05 13.39
CA CYS A 482 13.21 0.74 14.03
C CYS A 482 12.12 0.64 15.13
N LEU A 483 11.95 1.69 15.94
CA LEU A 483 10.98 1.76 17.05
C LEU A 483 9.53 1.82 16.57
N MET A 484 9.27 2.45 15.43
CA MET A 484 7.93 2.72 14.92
C MET A 484 7.52 1.87 13.71
N GLY A 485 8.46 1.15 13.09
CA GLY A 485 8.22 0.44 11.83
C GLY A 485 7.92 1.43 10.70
N ARG A 486 8.71 2.49 10.60
CA ARG A 486 8.56 3.53 9.55
C ARG A 486 9.84 3.65 8.75
N PRO A 487 9.80 4.01 7.46
CA PRO A 487 11.00 4.28 6.69
C PRO A 487 11.89 5.36 7.33
N PRO A 488 13.22 5.22 7.25
CA PRO A 488 14.16 6.27 7.66
C PRO A 488 14.22 7.42 6.64
N THR A 489 14.71 8.60 7.05
CA THR A 489 14.65 9.83 6.23
C THR A 489 15.67 9.87 5.08
N ILE A 490 16.70 9.02 5.10
CA ILE A 490 17.75 8.95 4.06
C ILE A 490 18.28 7.52 3.93
N MET A 491 18.44 6.99 2.72
CA MET A 491 19.05 5.66 2.50
C MET A 491 20.57 5.67 2.67
N ASP A 492 21.16 4.59 3.17
CA ASP A 492 22.63 4.42 3.31
C ASP A 492 23.36 4.71 1.99
N ASP A 493 22.82 4.23 0.87
CA ASP A 493 23.36 4.43 -0.48
C ASP A 493 23.39 5.89 -0.94
N ALA A 494 22.73 6.83 -0.25
CA ALA A 494 22.86 8.27 -0.51
C ALA A 494 24.04 8.91 0.26
N ILE A 495 24.54 8.27 1.32
CA ILE A 495 25.56 8.83 2.21
C ILE A 495 26.97 8.55 1.67
N ARG A 496 27.80 9.60 1.57
CA ARG A 496 29.24 9.53 1.20
C ARG A 496 30.15 10.14 2.27
N LEU A 497 29.59 10.63 3.36
CA LEU A 497 30.33 11.09 4.54
C LEU A 497 31.14 9.94 5.15
N PRO A 498 32.44 10.11 5.47
CA PRO A 498 33.22 9.12 6.22
C PRO A 498 32.70 8.94 7.64
N LEU A 499 33.02 7.80 8.26
CA LEU A 499 32.75 7.54 9.67
C LEU A 499 33.49 8.53 10.60
N PRO A 500 33.05 8.67 11.87
CA PRO A 500 33.78 9.43 12.90
C PRO A 500 35.23 8.95 13.05
N CYS A 501 36.12 9.86 13.44
CA CYS A 501 37.51 9.57 13.76
C CYS A 501 38.03 10.49 14.87
N ASP A 502 39.13 10.10 15.52
CA ASP A 502 39.71 10.91 16.58
C ASP A 502 40.24 12.25 16.03
N ALA A 503 40.03 13.32 16.79
CA ALA A 503 40.42 14.67 16.43
C ALA A 503 40.87 15.46 17.68
N PRO A 504 41.77 16.45 17.53
CA PRO A 504 42.21 17.27 18.66
C PRO A 504 41.04 17.94 19.40
N SER A 505 41.10 17.93 20.73
CA SER A 505 40.06 18.49 21.62
C SER A 505 38.67 17.85 21.49
N MET A 506 38.56 16.65 20.91
CA MET A 506 37.32 15.86 20.90
C MET A 506 37.49 14.55 21.68
N PRO A 507 36.41 13.96 22.23
CA PRO A 507 36.44 12.62 22.82
C PRO A 507 36.83 11.54 21.79
N PRO A 508 37.22 10.33 22.24
CA PRO A 508 37.38 9.16 21.37
C PRO A 508 36.17 8.96 20.43
N ALA A 509 36.44 8.49 19.21
CA ALA A 509 35.40 8.26 18.20
C ALA A 509 34.70 6.89 18.30
N ASP A 510 35.28 5.95 19.05
CA ASP A 510 34.93 4.53 19.01
C ASP A 510 33.45 4.24 19.35
N GLY A 511 32.91 4.85 20.41
CA GLY A 511 31.52 4.63 20.84
C GLY A 511 30.51 5.03 19.76
N LEU A 512 30.58 6.27 19.28
CA LEU A 512 29.70 6.77 18.22
C LEU A 512 29.90 6.01 16.91
N LYS A 513 31.14 5.66 16.54
CA LYS A 513 31.43 4.87 15.34
C LYS A 513 30.78 3.49 15.42
N ALA A 514 30.96 2.76 16.53
CA ALA A 514 30.33 1.45 16.74
C ALA A 514 28.80 1.56 16.72
N HIS A 515 28.23 2.64 17.26
CA HIS A 515 26.78 2.89 17.25
C HIS A 515 26.23 3.16 15.85
N VAL A 516 26.95 3.90 15.00
CA VAL A 516 26.62 4.09 13.58
C VAL A 516 26.63 2.76 12.84
N GLU A 517 27.67 1.95 13.04
CA GLU A 517 27.81 0.63 12.40
C GLU A 517 26.67 -0.31 12.82
N LEU A 518 26.28 -0.33 14.11
CA LEU A 518 25.13 -1.09 14.60
C LEU A 518 23.79 -0.57 14.02
N SER A 519 23.66 0.75 13.86
CA SER A 519 22.45 1.39 13.31
C SER A 519 22.24 1.09 11.81
N ARG A 520 23.30 0.75 11.07
CA ARG A 520 23.17 0.18 9.70
C ARG A 520 22.55 -1.21 9.73
N ILE A 521 22.98 -2.06 10.66
CA ILE A 521 22.43 -3.41 10.84
C ILE A 521 20.95 -3.33 11.28
N SER A 522 20.60 -2.38 12.15
CA SER A 522 19.20 -2.07 12.48
C SER A 522 18.37 -1.77 11.22
N CYS A 523 18.85 -0.88 10.34
CA CYS A 523 18.18 -0.57 9.08
C CYS A 523 18.04 -1.80 8.15
N HIS A 524 19.03 -2.68 8.13
CA HIS A 524 19.01 -3.93 7.35
C HIS A 524 17.92 -4.90 7.84
N ILE A 525 17.83 -5.10 9.16
CA ILE A 525 16.78 -5.94 9.80
C ILE A 525 15.39 -5.40 9.50
N VAL A 526 15.20 -4.08 9.64
CA VAL A 526 13.93 -3.38 9.33
C VAL A 526 13.52 -3.59 7.87
N CYS A 527 14.45 -3.51 6.91
CA CYS A 527 14.12 -3.66 5.49
C CYS A 527 13.90 -5.13 5.06
N ASN A 528 14.73 -6.07 5.55
CA ASN A 528 14.81 -7.42 5.01
C ASN A 528 14.02 -8.45 5.83
N THR A 529 14.25 -8.51 7.14
CA THR A 529 13.53 -9.45 8.04
C THR A 529 12.05 -9.11 8.13
N TYR A 530 11.70 -7.82 8.00
CA TYR A 530 10.34 -7.30 8.08
C TYR A 530 9.77 -6.78 6.73
N ARG A 531 10.48 -6.99 5.61
CA ARG A 531 10.00 -6.78 4.23
C ARG A 531 9.41 -5.39 3.91
N ILE A 532 9.86 -4.33 4.59
CA ILE A 532 9.39 -2.94 4.40
C ILE A 532 9.76 -2.37 3.01
N SER A 533 10.62 -3.05 2.24
CA SER A 533 10.81 -2.81 0.80
C SER A 533 10.30 -4.00 -0.01
N PRO A 534 9.57 -3.78 -1.13
CA PRO A 534 9.37 -4.81 -2.15
C PRO A 534 10.73 -5.34 -2.64
N SER A 535 10.78 -6.64 -2.93
CA SER A 535 11.94 -7.35 -3.48
C SER A 535 11.49 -8.18 -4.68
N GLU A 536 12.31 -8.21 -5.73
CA GLU A 536 12.00 -8.91 -6.99
C GLU A 536 12.06 -10.44 -6.84
N ASP A 537 12.69 -10.97 -5.78
CA ASP A 537 12.81 -12.39 -5.47
C ASP A 537 11.56 -12.96 -4.73
N ALA A 538 10.36 -12.87 -5.32
CA ALA A 538 9.14 -13.45 -4.74
C ALA A 538 9.19 -14.98 -4.58
N ALA A 539 10.12 -15.65 -5.28
CA ALA A 539 10.35 -17.10 -5.26
C ALA A 539 11.51 -17.53 -4.34
N ARG A 540 12.01 -16.66 -3.45
CA ARG A 540 12.94 -17.08 -2.39
C ARG A 540 12.18 -17.39 -1.09
N PRO A 541 12.40 -18.57 -0.48
CA PRO A 541 12.09 -18.80 0.92
C PRO A 541 12.70 -17.71 1.80
N VAL A 542 12.17 -17.53 3.01
CA VAL A 542 12.80 -16.66 4.01
C VAL A 542 14.22 -17.14 4.22
N ARG A 543 15.22 -16.37 3.76
CA ARG A 543 16.62 -16.68 4.04
C ARG A 543 16.80 -16.79 5.54
N SER A 544 17.45 -17.88 5.96
CA SER A 544 17.78 -18.14 7.35
C SER A 544 18.27 -16.88 8.07
N LEU A 545 17.69 -16.60 9.24
CA LEU A 545 18.04 -15.44 10.10
C LEU A 545 19.52 -15.41 10.49
N GLU A 546 20.26 -16.50 10.25
CA GLU A 546 21.73 -16.57 10.28
C GLU A 546 22.40 -15.42 9.52
N GLY A 547 21.79 -14.84 8.48
CA GLY A 547 22.32 -13.67 7.77
C GLY A 547 22.47 -12.45 8.68
N GLU A 548 21.34 -11.91 9.17
CA GLU A 548 21.30 -10.76 10.06
C GLU A 548 21.96 -11.05 11.43
N ILE A 549 21.81 -12.27 11.92
CA ILE A 549 22.46 -12.73 13.16
C ILE A 549 23.99 -12.77 13.01
N SER A 550 24.51 -13.24 11.86
CA SER A 550 25.95 -13.21 11.59
C SER A 550 26.48 -11.78 11.42
N MET A 551 25.70 -10.85 10.89
CA MET A 551 26.09 -9.43 10.84
C MET A 551 26.22 -8.82 12.26
N LEU A 552 25.31 -9.17 13.17
CA LEU A 552 25.38 -8.77 14.58
C LEU A 552 26.60 -9.38 15.28
N ASP A 553 26.83 -10.69 15.12
CA ASP A 553 28.02 -11.36 15.67
C ASP A 553 29.33 -10.76 15.14
N GLU A 554 29.41 -10.51 13.83
CA GLU A 554 30.60 -9.94 13.19
C GLU A 554 30.87 -8.50 13.67
N TRP A 555 29.83 -7.69 13.91
CA TRP A 555 29.95 -6.38 14.53
C TRP A 555 30.52 -6.49 15.96
N CYS A 556 29.97 -7.38 16.78
CA CYS A 556 30.38 -7.55 18.18
C CYS A 556 31.85 -8.01 18.28
N LEU A 557 32.28 -8.91 17.40
CA LEU A 557 33.66 -9.40 17.30
C LEU A 557 34.66 -8.35 16.79
N LYS A 558 34.20 -7.31 16.07
CA LYS A 558 35.04 -6.24 15.50
C LYS A 558 35.19 -5.01 16.41
N LEU A 559 34.50 -4.95 17.54
CA LEU A 559 34.54 -3.81 18.46
C LEU A 559 35.96 -3.51 18.97
N PRO A 560 36.38 -2.24 19.07
CA PRO A 560 37.64 -1.88 19.71
C PRO A 560 37.58 -2.11 21.23
N PRO A 561 38.71 -2.36 21.92
CA PRO A 561 38.73 -2.67 23.36
C PRO A 561 38.12 -1.61 24.28
N THR A 562 38.01 -0.37 23.79
CA THR A 562 37.37 0.80 24.43
C THR A 562 35.86 0.65 24.65
N VAL A 563 35.20 -0.21 23.87
CA VAL A 563 33.74 -0.44 23.88
C VAL A 563 33.35 -1.93 23.95
N GLN A 564 34.32 -2.82 24.16
CA GLN A 564 34.05 -4.22 24.50
C GLN A 564 33.54 -4.34 25.94
N LEU A 565 32.75 -5.37 26.22
CA LEU A 565 32.38 -5.74 27.59
C LEU A 565 33.55 -6.50 28.25
N ALA A 566 33.68 -6.38 29.56
CA ALA A 566 34.61 -7.18 30.34
C ALA A 566 34.19 -8.67 30.38
N SER A 567 35.06 -9.54 30.88
CA SER A 567 34.85 -11.01 30.90
C SER A 567 33.65 -11.48 31.76
N ASN A 568 33.03 -10.58 32.53
CA ASN A 568 31.78 -10.80 33.26
C ASN A 568 30.52 -10.41 32.45
N GLY A 569 30.66 -9.93 31.21
CA GLY A 569 29.57 -9.46 30.37
C GLY A 569 29.06 -8.05 30.70
N LEU A 570 29.80 -7.26 31.49
CA LEU A 570 29.40 -5.91 31.92
C LEU A 570 30.47 -4.87 31.53
N SER A 571 30.16 -3.59 31.76
CA SER A 571 31.11 -2.48 31.63
C SER A 571 30.83 -1.43 32.71
N ASP A 572 31.85 -0.65 33.06
CA ASP A 572 31.71 0.54 33.91
C ASP A 572 31.58 1.83 33.06
N ASP A 573 31.47 1.69 31.74
CA ASP A 573 31.05 2.74 30.81
C ASP A 573 29.53 2.59 30.52
N PRO A 574 28.68 3.52 30.99
CA PRO A 574 27.21 3.44 30.82
C PRO A 574 26.74 3.58 29.37
N ALA A 575 27.52 4.27 28.52
CA ALA A 575 27.21 4.40 27.10
C ALA A 575 27.53 3.10 26.35
N THR A 576 28.65 2.45 26.71
CA THR A 576 28.95 1.08 26.27
C THR A 576 27.87 0.10 26.70
N CYS A 577 27.40 0.15 27.96
CA CYS A 577 26.26 -0.68 28.39
C CYS A 577 25.01 -0.45 27.53
N LEU A 578 24.65 0.80 27.23
CA LEU A 578 23.47 1.11 26.40
C LEU A 578 23.63 0.65 24.94
N LEU A 579 24.84 0.71 24.38
CA LEU A 579 25.17 0.19 23.05
C LEU A 579 24.98 -1.33 22.97
N HIS A 580 25.48 -2.07 23.96
CA HIS A 580 25.28 -3.52 24.05
C HIS A 580 23.81 -3.89 24.33
N MET A 581 23.06 -3.04 25.04
CA MET A 581 21.60 -3.21 25.16
C MET A 581 20.87 -3.02 23.82
N HIS A 582 21.34 -2.10 22.97
CA HIS A 582 20.77 -1.94 21.62
C HIS A 582 21.09 -3.15 20.73
N TYR A 583 22.32 -3.69 20.78
CA TYR A 583 22.71 -4.92 20.10
C TYR A 583 21.80 -6.11 20.47
N ASN A 584 21.59 -6.32 21.77
CA ASN A 584 20.67 -7.34 22.28
C ASN A 584 19.21 -7.07 21.86
N GLN A 585 18.77 -5.80 21.81
CA GLN A 585 17.45 -5.46 21.28
C GLN A 585 17.30 -5.82 19.79
N LEU A 586 18.35 -5.69 18.98
CA LEU A 586 18.33 -6.11 17.57
C LEU A 586 18.27 -7.64 17.42
N ILE A 587 18.93 -8.41 18.30
CA ILE A 587 18.75 -9.87 18.39
C ILE A 587 17.28 -10.20 18.73
N ILE A 588 16.73 -9.58 19.78
CA ILE A 588 15.33 -9.78 20.19
C ILE A 588 14.37 -9.44 19.05
N LEU A 589 14.62 -8.34 18.32
CA LEU A 589 13.80 -7.92 17.18
C LEU A 589 13.88 -8.91 16.00
N THR A 590 15.10 -9.36 15.64
CA THR A 590 15.32 -10.30 14.53
C THR A 590 14.63 -11.65 14.78
N ILE A 591 14.69 -12.15 16.03
CA ILE A 591 14.16 -13.47 16.41
C ILE A 591 12.67 -13.40 16.81
N ARG A 592 12.09 -12.21 17.02
CA ARG A 592 10.70 -12.01 17.48
C ARG A 592 9.65 -12.80 16.67
N PRO A 593 9.67 -12.85 15.32
CA PRO A 593 8.64 -13.58 14.56
C PRO A 593 8.70 -15.09 14.83
N VAL A 594 9.90 -15.68 14.75
CA VAL A 594 10.18 -17.09 15.10
C VAL A 594 9.75 -17.40 16.53
N PHE A 595 10.11 -16.53 17.49
CA PHE A 595 9.80 -16.71 18.91
C PHE A 595 8.28 -16.79 19.13
N PHE A 596 7.52 -15.88 18.52
CA PHE A 596 6.07 -15.82 18.70
C PHE A 596 5.35 -16.96 17.96
N ALA A 597 5.83 -17.35 16.77
CA ALA A 597 5.32 -18.52 16.05
C ALA A 597 5.51 -19.81 16.87
N LEU A 598 6.68 -20.05 17.46
CA LEU A 598 6.94 -21.23 18.29
C LEU A 598 6.19 -21.20 19.62
N VAL A 599 5.93 -20.03 20.21
CA VAL A 599 5.01 -19.90 21.35
C VAL A 599 3.58 -20.30 20.96
N LYS A 600 3.08 -19.88 19.79
CA LYS A 600 1.77 -20.31 19.27
C LYS A 600 1.70 -21.82 19.01
N LYS A 601 2.66 -22.38 18.25
CA LYS A 601 2.76 -23.81 17.91
C LYS A 601 2.79 -24.68 19.17
N SER A 602 3.68 -24.36 20.11
CA SER A 602 3.80 -25.07 21.39
C SER A 602 2.54 -24.97 22.28
N PHE A 603 1.92 -23.80 22.36
CA PHE A 603 0.73 -23.61 23.19
C PHE A 603 -0.48 -24.38 22.63
N ALA A 604 -0.67 -24.35 21.31
CA ALA A 604 -1.75 -25.08 20.65
C ALA A 604 -1.54 -26.61 20.73
N GLU A 605 -0.31 -27.11 20.53
CA GLU A 605 0.06 -28.51 20.71
C GLU A 605 -0.32 -29.03 22.11
N LYS A 606 -0.05 -28.24 23.15
CA LYS A 606 -0.40 -28.56 24.55
C LYS A 606 -1.91 -28.66 24.79
N LEU A 607 -2.72 -27.80 24.17
CA LEU A 607 -4.18 -27.83 24.30
C LEU A 607 -4.84 -28.97 23.50
N VAL A 608 -4.42 -29.19 22.26
CA VAL A 608 -5.06 -30.13 21.32
C VAL A 608 -4.51 -31.55 21.48
N SER A 609 -3.18 -31.70 21.42
CA SER A 609 -2.51 -33.00 21.26
C SER A 609 -1.97 -33.57 22.57
N ARG A 610 -1.85 -32.75 23.62
CA ARG A 610 -1.24 -33.08 24.93
C ARG A 610 0.20 -33.63 24.84
N GLN A 611 0.87 -33.35 23.73
CA GLN A 611 2.26 -33.69 23.44
C GLN A 611 2.91 -32.43 22.86
N CYS A 612 4.21 -32.23 23.10
CA CYS A 612 4.95 -31.07 22.59
C CYS A 612 6.05 -31.61 21.66
N SER A 613 5.84 -31.56 20.34
CA SER A 613 6.76 -32.19 19.37
C SER A 613 8.08 -31.42 19.26
N LEU A 614 7.99 -30.11 19.50
CA LEU A 614 9.03 -29.09 19.29
C LEU A 614 10.32 -29.25 20.10
N SER A 615 10.41 -30.27 20.96
CA SER A 615 11.61 -30.57 21.78
C SER A 615 12.90 -30.80 20.98
N SER A 616 12.79 -31.07 19.66
CA SER A 616 13.90 -31.24 18.73
C SER A 616 13.93 -30.21 17.58
N HIS A 617 13.15 -29.12 17.67
CA HIS A 617 12.98 -28.15 16.59
C HIS A 617 14.29 -27.40 16.26
N PRO A 618 14.66 -27.24 14.97
CA PRO A 618 15.96 -26.69 14.58
C PRO A 618 16.20 -25.25 15.06
N GLN A 619 15.13 -24.46 15.27
CA GLN A 619 15.21 -23.06 15.68
C GLN A 619 15.36 -22.85 17.20
N LEU A 620 15.35 -23.91 18.03
CA LEU A 620 15.55 -23.81 19.49
C LEU A 620 16.80 -23.02 19.95
N PRO A 621 17.96 -23.05 19.25
CA PRO A 621 19.11 -22.21 19.59
C PRO A 621 18.81 -20.70 19.49
N LEU A 622 17.93 -20.30 18.56
CA LEU A 622 17.53 -18.90 18.37
C LEU A 622 16.69 -18.41 19.55
N LEU A 623 15.75 -19.23 20.03
CA LEU A 623 14.96 -18.93 21.25
C LEU A 623 15.87 -18.74 22.46
N LYS A 624 16.84 -19.64 22.67
CA LYS A 624 17.83 -19.55 23.76
C LYS A 624 18.68 -18.28 23.65
N ARG A 625 19.10 -17.89 22.43
CA ARG A 625 19.82 -16.64 22.17
C ARG A 625 18.96 -15.39 22.47
N CYS A 626 17.69 -15.39 22.07
CA CYS A 626 16.74 -14.31 22.36
C CYS A 626 16.51 -14.14 23.87
N ILE A 627 16.31 -15.24 24.61
CA ILE A 627 16.18 -15.24 26.08
C ILE A 627 17.46 -14.69 26.73
N ALA A 628 18.64 -15.16 26.31
CA ALA A 628 19.91 -14.68 26.85
C ALA A 628 20.11 -13.16 26.62
N SER A 629 19.76 -12.64 25.44
CA SER A 629 19.77 -11.20 25.15
C SER A 629 18.78 -10.40 26.01
N ALA A 630 17.61 -10.97 26.33
CA ALA A 630 16.64 -10.36 27.25
C ALA A 630 17.17 -10.31 28.70
N GLU A 631 17.73 -11.41 29.21
CA GLU A 631 18.34 -11.44 30.54
C GLU A 631 19.54 -10.48 30.63
N HIS A 632 20.38 -10.43 29.60
CA HIS A 632 21.54 -9.56 29.54
C HIS A 632 21.15 -8.08 29.50
N ASN A 633 20.05 -7.72 28.82
CA ASN A 633 19.50 -6.36 28.88
C ASN A 633 19.09 -5.92 30.30
N ILE A 634 18.52 -6.82 31.09
CA ILE A 634 18.16 -6.52 32.48
C ILE A 634 19.42 -6.43 33.36
N GLN A 635 20.46 -7.22 33.08
CA GLN A 635 21.76 -7.12 33.77
C GLN A 635 22.49 -5.80 33.45
N LEU A 636 22.57 -5.40 32.18
CA LEU A 636 23.16 -4.13 31.74
C LEU A 636 22.36 -2.92 32.28
N ALA A 637 21.03 -3.00 32.32
CA ALA A 637 20.20 -1.96 32.94
C ALA A 637 20.46 -1.82 34.45
N ARG A 638 20.72 -2.93 35.17
CA ARG A 638 21.17 -2.88 36.57
C ARG A 638 22.56 -2.27 36.71
N GLN A 639 23.50 -2.65 35.85
CA GLN A 639 24.86 -2.08 35.85
C GLN A 639 24.84 -0.56 35.61
N ILE A 640 24.05 -0.07 34.65
CA ILE A 640 23.85 1.38 34.42
C ILE A 640 23.34 2.08 35.69
N LEU A 641 22.51 1.45 36.51
CA LEU A 641 21.97 2.03 37.75
C LEU A 641 22.89 1.84 38.97
N LEU A 642 23.93 1.00 38.87
CA LEU A 642 24.95 0.79 39.92
C LEU A 642 26.19 1.67 39.73
N VAL A 643 26.60 1.87 38.48
CA VAL A 643 27.82 2.59 38.08
C VAL A 643 27.67 4.12 38.17
N ASN A 644 26.44 4.63 38.27
CA ASN A 644 26.16 6.05 38.14
C ASN A 644 25.75 6.76 39.43
N HIS A 645 26.00 8.08 39.44
CA HIS A 645 25.22 9.05 40.22
C HIS A 645 23.70 8.86 40.02
N PRO A 646 22.84 9.25 40.99
CA PRO A 646 21.41 8.91 41.00
C PRO A 646 20.61 9.51 39.82
N ARG A 647 20.60 8.76 38.71
CA ARG A 647 20.03 9.12 37.42
C ARG A 647 18.96 8.11 36.99
N LYS A 648 18.01 8.54 36.15
CA LYS A 648 17.01 7.64 35.59
C LYS A 648 17.60 6.80 34.43
N LEU A 649 16.86 5.76 34.02
CA LEU A 649 17.16 5.04 32.78
C LEU A 649 16.52 5.80 31.60
N LEU A 650 17.32 6.12 30.59
CA LEU A 650 16.84 6.76 29.34
C LEU A 650 15.72 5.94 28.68
N GLN A 651 14.85 6.60 27.90
CA GLN A 651 13.72 5.97 27.21
C GLN A 651 14.15 4.78 26.33
N ALA A 652 15.30 4.86 25.68
CA ALA A 652 15.85 3.73 24.93
C ALA A 652 16.11 2.51 25.83
N GLY A 653 16.75 2.71 26.99
CA GLY A 653 16.98 1.66 27.98
C GLY A 653 15.69 1.10 28.58
N LEU A 654 14.70 1.96 28.86
CA LEU A 654 13.35 1.55 29.28
C LEU A 654 12.69 0.67 28.21
N HIS A 655 12.75 1.07 26.94
CA HIS A 655 12.22 0.27 25.83
C HIS A 655 12.90 -1.10 25.70
N PHE A 656 14.22 -1.17 25.87
CA PHE A 656 14.98 -2.42 25.80
C PHE A 656 14.62 -3.39 26.95
N ILE A 657 14.45 -2.89 28.19
CA ILE A 657 13.99 -3.75 29.30
C ILE A 657 12.51 -4.11 29.21
N PHE A 658 11.67 -3.27 28.59
CA PHE A 658 10.27 -3.61 28.31
C PHE A 658 10.19 -4.82 27.38
N ASN A 659 10.87 -4.78 26.22
CA ASN A 659 10.92 -5.92 25.29
C ASN A 659 11.48 -7.17 25.98
N ALA A 660 12.54 -7.04 26.78
CA ALA A 660 13.10 -8.15 27.55
C ALA A 660 12.08 -8.76 28.51
N ALA A 661 11.30 -7.95 29.22
CA ALA A 661 10.23 -8.44 30.09
C ALA A 661 9.12 -9.18 29.31
N ILE A 662 8.76 -8.74 28.10
CA ILE A 662 7.85 -9.49 27.23
C ILE A 662 8.44 -10.86 26.86
N VAL A 663 9.71 -10.93 26.45
CA VAL A 663 10.39 -12.21 26.13
C VAL A 663 10.43 -13.15 27.33
N LEU A 664 10.78 -12.66 28.52
CA LEU A 664 10.83 -13.47 29.75
C LEU A 664 9.45 -13.86 30.30
N MET A 665 8.38 -13.19 29.89
CA MET A 665 7.01 -13.65 30.12
C MET A 665 6.62 -14.72 29.09
N LEU A 666 6.83 -14.49 27.79
CA LEU A 666 6.53 -15.48 26.76
C LEU A 666 7.34 -16.79 26.91
N GLN A 667 8.56 -16.73 27.47
CA GLN A 667 9.34 -17.91 27.86
C GLN A 667 8.54 -18.88 28.75
N GLN A 668 7.70 -18.38 29.66
CA GLN A 668 6.95 -19.21 30.62
C GLN A 668 5.94 -20.14 29.94
N LEU A 669 5.53 -19.83 28.70
CA LEU A 669 4.64 -20.66 27.89
C LEU A 669 5.40 -21.79 27.15
N VAL A 670 6.73 -21.70 27.07
CA VAL A 670 7.65 -22.61 26.35
C VAL A 670 8.82 -23.09 27.24
N GLU A 671 8.61 -23.11 28.56
CA GLU A 671 9.60 -23.52 29.58
C GLU A 671 10.10 -24.96 29.38
N ASP A 672 9.24 -25.83 28.85
CA ASP A 672 9.52 -27.21 28.46
C ASP A 672 10.48 -27.32 27.26
N LEU A 673 10.50 -26.32 26.38
CA LEU A 673 11.36 -26.26 25.19
C LEU A 673 12.68 -25.52 25.47
N CYS A 674 12.61 -24.45 26.26
CA CYS A 674 13.74 -23.61 26.64
C CYS A 674 13.78 -23.40 28.16
N PRO A 675 14.08 -24.46 28.95
CA PRO A 675 14.10 -24.40 30.40
C PRO A 675 15.09 -23.36 30.89
N SER A 676 14.62 -22.51 31.80
CA SER A 676 15.40 -21.41 32.35
C SER A 676 16.62 -21.89 33.12
N SER A 677 17.79 -21.33 32.79
CA SER A 677 19.03 -21.49 33.56
C SER A 677 18.94 -20.85 34.96
N ARG A 678 17.97 -19.95 35.17
CA ARG A 678 17.76 -19.17 36.39
C ARG A 678 16.43 -19.53 37.05
N SER A 679 16.42 -19.58 38.38
CA SER A 679 15.23 -19.99 39.14
C SER A 679 14.04 -19.05 38.90
N GLU A 680 12.82 -19.58 39.06
CA GLU A 680 11.57 -18.80 38.97
C GLU A 680 11.61 -17.54 39.84
N LYS A 681 12.13 -17.64 41.07
CA LYS A 681 12.34 -16.50 41.97
C LYS A 681 13.29 -15.45 41.39
N ALA A 682 14.35 -15.86 40.69
CA ALA A 682 15.27 -14.92 40.04
C ALA A 682 14.60 -14.19 38.87
N ARG A 683 13.79 -14.89 38.06
CA ARG A 683 13.02 -14.28 36.96
C ARG A 683 11.89 -13.37 37.47
N SER A 684 11.23 -13.72 38.58
CA SER A 684 10.32 -12.79 39.27
C SER A 684 11.04 -11.50 39.60
N LEU A 685 12.20 -11.57 40.28
CA LEU A 685 13.01 -10.39 40.66
C LEU A 685 13.52 -9.57 39.46
N ASP A 686 13.56 -10.13 38.26
CA ASP A 686 13.79 -9.39 37.01
C ASP A 686 12.54 -8.64 36.55
N LEU A 687 11.39 -9.32 36.47
CA LEU A 687 10.11 -8.68 36.11
C LEU A 687 9.69 -7.62 37.14
N ASP A 688 9.88 -7.90 38.43
CA ASP A 688 9.64 -6.98 39.55
C ASP A 688 10.55 -5.73 39.45
N PHE A 689 11.81 -5.90 39.03
CA PHE A 689 12.74 -4.80 38.75
C PHE A 689 12.29 -3.96 37.55
N VAL A 690 11.88 -4.58 36.43
CA VAL A 690 11.43 -3.84 35.24
C VAL A 690 10.13 -3.09 35.51
N ILE A 691 9.13 -3.73 36.13
CA ILE A 691 7.88 -3.07 36.54
C ILE A 691 8.18 -1.91 37.51
N GLY A 692 9.07 -2.12 38.49
CA GLY A 692 9.51 -1.07 39.41
C GLY A 692 10.13 0.15 38.72
N ARG A 693 10.89 -0.03 37.62
CA ARG A 693 11.43 1.08 36.83
C ARG A 693 10.36 1.88 36.09
N PHE A 694 9.31 1.22 35.59
CA PHE A 694 8.17 1.92 35.00
C PHE A 694 7.28 2.59 36.06
N GLU A 695 7.21 2.04 37.28
CA GLU A 695 6.60 2.71 38.43
C GLU A 695 7.38 3.96 38.87
N ASP A 696 8.71 3.91 38.88
CA ASP A 696 9.56 5.08 39.17
C ASP A 696 9.35 6.20 38.13
N GLU A 697 9.35 5.87 36.84
CA GLU A 697 9.06 6.86 35.78
C GLU A 697 7.60 7.38 35.89
N SER A 698 6.65 6.57 36.37
CA SER A 698 5.29 7.04 36.65
C SER A 698 5.21 8.00 37.85
N ARG A 699 6.16 7.97 38.80
CA ARG A 699 6.19 8.87 39.97
C ARG A 699 6.59 10.29 39.58
N VAL A 700 7.40 10.46 38.53
CA VAL A 700 7.72 11.77 37.93
C VAL A 700 6.66 12.25 36.92
N GLY A 701 5.42 11.75 37.03
CA GLY A 701 4.26 12.21 36.25
C GLY A 701 4.14 11.61 34.84
N SER A 702 5.05 10.73 34.41
CA SER A 702 5.02 10.14 33.07
C SER A 702 3.83 9.19 32.91
N ASN A 703 2.90 9.52 32.00
CA ASN A 703 1.86 8.58 31.58
C ASN A 703 2.47 7.33 30.95
N TYR A 704 3.50 7.48 30.09
CA TYR A 704 4.23 6.35 29.50
C TYR A 704 4.74 5.35 30.55
N GLY A 705 5.26 5.84 31.68
CA GLY A 705 5.62 5.00 32.83
C GLY A 705 4.44 4.19 33.37
N ARG A 706 3.32 4.86 33.65
CA ARG A 706 2.09 4.24 34.15
C ARG A 706 1.54 3.19 33.18
N ASP A 707 1.46 3.55 31.90
CA ASP A 707 0.85 2.75 30.85
C ASP A 707 1.67 1.47 30.61
N CYS A 708 3.00 1.58 30.49
CA CYS A 708 3.89 0.41 30.40
C CYS A 708 3.89 -0.46 31.66
N ALA A 709 3.91 0.12 32.87
CA ALA A 709 3.80 -0.65 34.10
C ALA A 709 2.47 -1.44 34.18
N THR A 710 1.38 -0.85 33.66
CA THR A 710 0.06 -1.49 33.63
C THR A 710 0.03 -2.65 32.64
N VAL A 711 0.50 -2.44 31.40
CA VAL A 711 0.63 -3.50 30.39
C VAL A 711 1.49 -4.68 30.89
N LEU A 712 2.63 -4.41 31.55
CA LEU A 712 3.48 -5.48 32.09
C LEU A 712 2.82 -6.26 33.24
N ARG A 713 2.06 -5.59 34.12
CA ARG A 713 1.32 -6.29 35.21
C ARG A 713 0.16 -7.12 34.66
N ASP A 714 -0.66 -6.56 33.77
CA ASP A 714 -1.78 -7.27 33.15
C ASP A 714 -1.30 -8.49 32.36
N LEU A 715 -0.28 -8.31 31.50
CA LEU A 715 0.29 -9.42 30.72
C LEU A 715 0.87 -10.51 31.62
N ARG A 716 1.55 -10.15 32.72
CA ARG A 716 2.05 -11.12 33.69
C ARG A 716 0.92 -11.93 34.32
N VAL A 717 -0.19 -11.28 34.70
CA VAL A 717 -1.37 -11.97 35.26
C VAL A 717 -2.02 -12.91 34.24
N LEU A 718 -2.05 -12.55 32.95
CA LEU A 718 -2.53 -13.43 31.88
C LEU A 718 -1.59 -14.62 31.66
N VAL A 719 -0.29 -14.35 31.45
CA VAL A 719 0.74 -15.36 31.21
C VAL A 719 0.87 -16.36 32.36
N GLN A 720 0.78 -15.91 33.62
CA GLN A 720 0.82 -16.78 34.80
C GLN A 720 -0.40 -17.71 34.94
N ARG A 721 -1.50 -17.43 34.24
CA ARG A 721 -2.68 -18.32 34.21
C ARG A 721 -2.54 -19.39 33.13
N LEU A 722 -1.95 -19.05 31.99
CA LEU A 722 -1.88 -19.94 30.82
C LEU A 722 -1.03 -21.24 30.90
N PRO A 723 -0.19 -21.57 31.92
CA PRO A 723 0.57 -22.82 31.90
C PRO A 723 -0.32 -24.08 32.01
N ILE A 724 -0.34 -24.88 30.95
CA ILE A 724 -1.09 -26.14 30.88
C ILE A 724 -0.24 -27.28 31.46
N PRO A 725 -0.69 -28.01 32.50
CA PRO A 725 0.05 -29.15 33.03
C PRO A 725 0.09 -30.31 32.02
N VAL A 726 1.29 -30.63 31.52
CA VAL A 726 1.51 -31.71 30.53
C VAL A 726 1.31 -33.10 31.14
N ASP A 727 1.47 -33.26 32.46
CA ASP A 727 1.39 -34.55 33.15
C ASP A 727 0.38 -34.57 34.32
N MET A 728 -0.76 -35.27 34.11
CA MET A 728 -1.76 -35.55 35.16
C MET A 728 -1.33 -36.67 36.13
N SER A 729 -0.30 -37.46 35.82
CA SER A 729 0.11 -38.63 36.63
C SER A 729 0.95 -38.26 37.86
N THR A 730 1.64 -37.11 37.84
CA THR A 730 2.34 -36.56 39.01
C THR A 730 1.42 -35.76 39.94
N ALA A 731 0.38 -35.09 39.40
CA ALA A 731 -0.60 -34.35 40.19
C ALA A 731 -1.39 -35.24 41.19
N THR A 732 -1.52 -36.54 40.92
CA THR A 732 -2.12 -37.52 41.84
C THR A 732 -1.14 -38.13 42.86
N ARG A 733 0.17 -37.80 42.79
CA ARG A 733 1.20 -38.36 43.70
C ARG A 733 1.69 -37.41 44.79
N SER A 734 1.54 -36.10 44.64
CA SER A 734 1.96 -35.11 45.66
C SER A 734 0.96 -34.91 46.82
N VAL A 735 -0.13 -35.66 46.87
CA VAL A 735 -1.19 -35.53 47.89
C VAL A 735 -0.83 -36.20 49.22
N ASN A 736 0.19 -37.08 49.25
CA ASN A 736 0.56 -37.85 50.44
C ASN A 736 1.89 -37.37 51.07
N MET A 737 1.75 -36.81 52.28
CA MET A 737 2.80 -36.38 53.23
C MET A 737 3.61 -35.12 52.81
N THR A 738 3.99 -34.22 53.73
CA THR A 738 3.88 -34.25 55.20
C THR A 738 3.53 -32.88 55.78
N GLN A 739 2.76 -32.85 56.88
CA GLN A 739 2.63 -31.65 57.71
C GLN A 739 3.98 -31.33 58.39
N THR A 740 4.57 -30.18 58.10
CA THR A 740 5.66 -29.60 58.91
C THR A 740 5.43 -28.11 59.12
N THR A 741 4.89 -27.78 60.29
CA THR A 741 4.75 -26.41 60.80
C THR A 741 6.11 -25.71 60.88
N THR A 742 6.21 -24.49 60.34
CA THR A 742 7.20 -23.51 60.77
C THR A 742 6.59 -22.12 60.80
N THR A 743 6.61 -21.48 61.97
CA THR A 743 6.11 -20.13 62.24
C THR A 743 7.23 -19.10 62.07
N TYR A 744 6.94 -17.94 61.50
CA TYR A 744 7.54 -16.69 61.97
C TYR A 744 6.68 -15.45 61.71
N ASP A 745 6.89 -14.41 62.52
CA ASP A 745 6.07 -13.20 62.64
C ASP A 745 6.44 -12.09 61.63
N PRO A 746 5.52 -11.14 61.34
CA PRO A 746 5.77 -9.95 60.54
C PRO A 746 6.22 -8.75 61.38
N ILE A 747 7.03 -7.87 60.79
CA ILE A 747 7.25 -6.50 61.28
C ILE A 747 7.01 -5.52 60.13
N ALA A 748 6.32 -4.42 60.40
CA ALA A 748 5.68 -3.57 59.39
C ALA A 748 6.19 -2.13 59.39
N ASN A 749 5.95 -1.42 58.28
CA ASN A 749 5.28 -0.11 58.24
C ASN A 749 4.91 0.20 56.78
N ARG A 750 3.62 0.32 56.40
CA ARG A 750 2.54 1.26 56.79
C ARG A 750 2.47 2.51 55.91
N THR A 751 1.47 2.51 55.02
CA THR A 751 0.48 3.60 54.93
C THR A 751 -0.90 2.95 54.80
N HIS A 752 -1.95 3.61 55.29
CA HIS A 752 -3.26 3.01 55.55
C HIS A 752 -4.36 3.77 54.79
N VAL A 753 -5.28 3.05 54.16
CA VAL A 753 -6.62 3.55 53.80
C VAL A 753 -7.62 2.46 54.22
N ASP A 754 -8.80 2.87 54.65
CA ASP A 754 -9.65 2.05 55.53
C ASP A 754 -10.55 1.01 54.82
N MET A 755 -10.97 -0.02 55.55
CA MET A 755 -11.75 -1.16 55.06
C MET A 755 -13.23 -1.05 55.43
N GLY A 756 -14.13 -1.36 54.48
CA GLY A 756 -15.49 -0.80 54.49
C GLY A 756 -16.69 -1.73 54.29
N GLN A 757 -16.55 -3.06 54.18
CA GLN A 757 -17.65 -3.99 54.44
C GLN A 757 -17.20 -5.46 54.63
N GLN A 758 -17.94 -6.18 55.47
CA GLN A 758 -17.57 -7.48 56.04
C GLN A 758 -18.43 -8.61 55.46
N TRP A 759 -17.87 -9.49 54.62
CA TRP A 759 -18.48 -10.76 54.20
C TRP A 759 -17.71 -11.97 54.76
N SER A 760 -18.38 -13.11 54.86
CA SER A 760 -18.10 -14.18 55.85
C SER A 760 -17.13 -15.28 55.42
N ASP A 761 -16.46 -15.90 56.41
CA ASP A 761 -15.55 -17.06 56.32
C ASP A 761 -16.20 -18.38 55.84
N LYS A 762 -16.76 -18.40 54.61
CA LYS A 762 -17.22 -19.61 53.93
C LYS A 762 -16.97 -19.56 52.42
N LEU A 763 -15.76 -19.94 52.01
CA LEU A 763 -15.51 -20.52 50.69
C LEU A 763 -14.25 -21.39 50.76
N THR A 764 -14.45 -22.67 51.05
CA THR A 764 -13.43 -23.72 51.08
C THR A 764 -12.93 -24.02 49.66
N SER A 765 -11.61 -24.08 49.46
CA SER A 765 -10.87 -25.03 48.61
C SER A 765 -11.32 -25.36 47.16
N GLU A 766 -12.32 -24.69 46.58
CA GLU A 766 -12.99 -25.11 45.34
C GLU A 766 -12.89 -24.04 44.25
N ALA A 767 -11.75 -23.97 43.56
CA ALA A 767 -11.61 -23.19 42.31
C ALA A 767 -10.44 -23.61 41.37
N LEU A 768 -9.73 -24.72 41.63
CA LEU A 768 -8.80 -25.30 40.64
C LEU A 768 -9.62 -26.07 39.58
N GLN A 769 -10.33 -25.32 38.74
CA GLN A 769 -11.03 -25.86 37.58
C GLN A 769 -9.99 -26.35 36.56
N GLN A 770 -10.22 -27.55 36.01
CA GLN A 770 -9.36 -28.11 34.97
C GLN A 770 -9.49 -27.28 33.68
N PRO A 771 -8.42 -27.15 32.87
CA PRO A 771 -8.51 -26.48 31.58
C PRO A 771 -9.52 -27.18 30.67
N ILE A 772 -10.18 -26.43 29.78
CA ILE A 772 -11.13 -27.03 28.84
C ILE A 772 -10.34 -27.94 27.89
N LEU A 773 -10.71 -29.22 27.87
CA LEU A 773 -10.34 -30.11 26.77
C LEU A 773 -10.98 -29.56 25.49
N VAL A 774 -10.17 -28.98 24.61
CA VAL A 774 -10.63 -28.44 23.33
C VAL A 774 -10.92 -29.62 22.41
N ASP A 775 -12.12 -30.18 22.51
CA ASP A 775 -12.57 -31.21 21.60
C ASP A 775 -12.71 -30.66 20.17
N GLN A 776 -12.77 -31.57 19.19
CA GLN A 776 -12.84 -31.23 17.77
C GLN A 776 -14.10 -30.40 17.39
N GLY A 777 -15.12 -30.36 18.24
CA GLY A 777 -16.34 -29.55 18.08
C GLY A 777 -16.23 -28.14 18.66
N HIS A 778 -15.19 -27.83 19.44
CA HIS A 778 -15.03 -26.51 20.04
C HIS A 778 -14.77 -25.43 18.97
N ILE A 779 -15.40 -24.26 19.12
CA ILE A 779 -15.46 -23.22 18.07
C ILE A 779 -14.10 -22.62 17.67
N LEU A 780 -13.08 -22.79 18.51
CA LEU A 780 -11.69 -22.34 18.30
C LEU A 780 -10.71 -23.49 17.98
N TYR A 781 -11.19 -24.73 17.85
CA TYR A 781 -10.32 -25.89 17.57
C TYR A 781 -9.54 -25.71 16.27
N ASN A 782 -10.22 -25.28 15.20
CA ASN A 782 -9.60 -25.06 13.89
C ASN A 782 -8.55 -23.94 13.92
N GLU A 783 -8.74 -22.90 14.75
CA GLU A 783 -7.76 -21.82 14.91
C GLU A 783 -6.50 -22.31 15.63
N LEU A 784 -6.65 -23.12 16.68
CA LEU A 784 -5.51 -23.77 17.33
C LEU A 784 -4.78 -24.74 16.41
N VAL A 785 -5.51 -25.58 15.67
CA VAL A 785 -4.91 -26.47 14.66
C VAL A 785 -4.09 -25.65 13.66
N SER A 786 -4.63 -24.53 13.16
CA SER A 786 -3.90 -23.64 12.25
C SER A 786 -2.60 -23.04 12.81
N TRP A 787 -2.36 -23.11 14.13
CA TRP A 787 -1.11 -22.69 14.78
C TRP A 787 -0.15 -23.85 15.08
N ILE A 788 -0.67 -25.06 15.30
CA ILE A 788 0.16 -26.29 15.34
C ILE A 788 0.75 -26.52 13.96
N ASP A 789 -0.14 -26.46 12.98
CA ASP A 789 0.02 -27.01 11.65
C ASP A 789 0.53 -25.91 10.69
N VAL A 790 1.65 -25.29 11.07
CA VAL A 790 2.38 -24.30 10.24
C VAL A 790 2.86 -24.97 8.93
N ASP A 791 3.20 -26.25 9.03
CA ASP A 791 3.55 -27.13 7.90
C ASP A 791 2.33 -27.49 7.03
N TRP A 792 1.12 -27.41 7.59
CA TRP A 792 -0.15 -27.52 6.86
C TRP A 792 -0.54 -26.21 6.19
N GLN A 793 -0.30 -25.04 6.80
CA GLN A 793 -0.56 -23.76 6.14
C GLN A 793 0.33 -23.51 4.91
N SER A 794 1.47 -24.20 4.81
CA SER A 794 2.34 -24.16 3.62
C SER A 794 1.92 -25.12 2.48
N ASN A 795 0.98 -26.04 2.70
CA ASN A 795 0.46 -26.97 1.67
C ASN A 795 -1.07 -26.93 1.46
N ASN A 796 -1.84 -26.61 2.50
CA ASN A 796 -3.30 -26.64 2.55
C ASN A 796 -3.85 -25.35 3.21
N GLY A 797 -3.88 -24.26 2.44
CA GLY A 797 -4.80 -23.16 2.73
C GLY A 797 -6.24 -23.68 2.77
N HIS A 798 -7.04 -23.27 3.75
CA HIS A 798 -8.41 -23.78 3.93
C HIS A 798 -9.33 -23.43 2.76
N LYS A 799 -9.39 -24.34 1.77
CA LYS A 799 -10.36 -24.30 0.67
C LYS A 799 -11.75 -24.63 1.24
N TYR A 800 -12.52 -23.60 1.54
CA TYR A 800 -13.97 -23.76 1.71
C TYR A 800 -14.58 -24.16 0.37
N ALA A 801 -14.97 -25.42 0.21
CA ALA A 801 -15.84 -25.84 -0.88
C ALA A 801 -17.25 -25.30 -0.61
N GLY A 802 -17.84 -24.63 -1.60
CA GLY A 802 -19.27 -24.37 -1.65
C GLY A 802 -19.97 -25.59 -2.23
N ILE A 803 -21.11 -25.96 -1.65
CA ILE A 803 -21.98 -27.08 -2.01
C ILE A 803 -23.41 -26.57 -1.86
N SER A 804 -24.26 -26.76 -2.87
CA SER A 804 -25.56 -26.09 -2.93
C SER A 804 -26.58 -26.74 -3.86
N GLY A 805 -27.58 -27.41 -3.28
CA GLY A 805 -28.76 -27.89 -3.99
C GLY A 805 -30.09 -27.37 -3.42
N SER A 806 -31.19 -27.91 -3.95
CA SER A 806 -32.56 -27.47 -3.67
C SER A 806 -33.26 -28.36 -2.65
N VAL A 807 -34.05 -27.75 -1.76
CA VAL A 807 -34.92 -28.47 -0.83
C VAL A 807 -36.08 -29.09 -1.63
N ASP A 808 -36.07 -30.42 -1.76
CA ASP A 808 -37.14 -31.17 -2.44
C ASP A 808 -38.33 -31.46 -1.52
N ASP A 809 -39.51 -31.70 -2.10
CA ASP A 809 -40.76 -32.06 -1.39
C ASP A 809 -40.62 -33.35 -0.52
N THR A 810 -39.57 -34.14 -0.75
CA THR A 810 -39.24 -35.36 0.03
C THR A 810 -38.23 -35.14 1.16
N ASP A 811 -37.54 -33.99 1.21
CA ASP A 811 -36.57 -33.69 2.27
C ASP A 811 -37.30 -33.28 3.56
N ALA A 812 -36.94 -33.89 4.69
CA ALA A 812 -37.66 -33.68 5.95
C ALA A 812 -37.45 -32.27 6.56
N ASP A 813 -36.27 -31.68 6.34
CA ASP A 813 -35.96 -30.27 6.59
C ASP A 813 -34.71 -29.87 5.75
N PRO A 814 -34.33 -28.57 5.67
CA PRO A 814 -33.18 -28.15 4.87
C PRO A 814 -31.82 -28.68 5.35
N LEU A 815 -31.70 -29.24 6.56
CA LEU A 815 -30.49 -29.94 6.99
C LEU A 815 -30.46 -31.36 6.41
N ALA A 816 -31.62 -32.02 6.27
CA ALA A 816 -31.73 -33.28 5.54
C ALA A 816 -31.33 -33.09 4.06
N THR A 817 -31.82 -32.02 3.41
CA THR A 817 -31.34 -31.59 2.08
C THR A 817 -29.82 -31.48 2.05
N ALA A 818 -29.21 -30.67 2.92
CA ALA A 818 -27.76 -30.48 2.92
C ALA A 818 -26.97 -31.79 3.13
N TRP A 819 -27.50 -32.73 3.92
CA TRP A 819 -26.90 -34.07 4.07
C TRP A 819 -27.08 -34.98 2.85
N ARG A 820 -28.15 -34.80 2.07
CA ARG A 820 -28.37 -35.48 0.79
C ARG A 820 -27.42 -34.93 -0.27
N GLU A 821 -27.40 -33.61 -0.49
CA GLU A 821 -26.50 -32.98 -1.48
C GLU A 821 -25.03 -33.36 -1.20
N LEU A 822 -24.57 -33.29 0.06
CA LEU A 822 -23.22 -33.72 0.44
C LEU A 822 -22.93 -35.20 0.11
N ALA A 823 -23.90 -36.09 0.32
CA ALA A 823 -23.76 -37.50 0.01
C ALA A 823 -23.85 -37.81 -1.49
N GLU A 824 -24.46 -36.94 -2.28
CA GLU A 824 -24.58 -37.05 -3.74
C GLU A 824 -23.35 -36.43 -4.42
N GLU A 825 -23.02 -35.17 -4.15
CA GLU A 825 -21.90 -34.40 -4.72
C GLU A 825 -20.51 -34.87 -4.25
N THR A 826 -20.37 -35.55 -3.10
CA THR A 826 -19.04 -35.95 -2.57
C THR A 826 -18.93 -37.40 -2.07
N THR A 827 -20.01 -38.17 -2.11
CA THR A 827 -20.16 -39.51 -1.48
C THR A 827 -19.95 -39.55 0.05
N LEU A 828 -19.85 -38.38 0.70
CA LEU A 828 -19.59 -38.26 2.14
C LEU A 828 -20.89 -38.30 2.96
N THR A 829 -21.09 -39.40 3.70
CA THR A 829 -22.23 -39.55 4.61
C THR A 829 -21.96 -38.95 6.00
N HIS A 830 -22.95 -39.03 6.90
CA HIS A 830 -22.79 -38.85 8.35
C HIS A 830 -21.62 -39.64 8.97
N ASP A 831 -21.13 -40.71 8.32
CA ASP A 831 -19.98 -41.47 8.80
C ASP A 831 -18.66 -40.72 8.57
N SER A 832 -18.56 -40.00 7.44
CA SER A 832 -17.33 -39.31 7.00
C SER A 832 -17.31 -37.81 7.32
N LEU A 833 -18.47 -37.19 7.53
CA LEU A 833 -18.65 -35.78 7.91
C LEU A 833 -19.29 -35.65 9.31
N ARG A 834 -19.26 -34.44 9.86
CA ARG A 834 -20.09 -34.00 10.99
C ARG A 834 -20.56 -32.56 10.78
N LEU A 835 -21.79 -32.25 11.19
CA LEU A 835 -22.29 -30.87 11.19
C LEU A 835 -21.48 -30.02 12.18
N PHE A 836 -20.96 -28.89 11.72
CA PHE A 836 -20.13 -27.97 12.50
C PHE A 836 -20.86 -26.68 12.84
N ARG A 837 -21.66 -26.14 11.91
CA ARG A 837 -22.43 -24.90 12.11
C ARG A 837 -23.71 -24.89 11.28
N LYS A 838 -24.80 -24.36 11.84
CA LYS A 838 -25.97 -23.89 11.09
C LYS A 838 -25.95 -22.37 11.10
N GLY A 839 -26.01 -21.75 9.92
CA GLY A 839 -26.11 -20.30 9.79
C GLY A 839 -27.56 -19.83 9.96
N LYS A 840 -27.77 -18.51 9.98
CA LYS A 840 -29.11 -17.92 9.99
C LYS A 840 -29.69 -17.99 8.57
N PRO A 841 -30.90 -18.57 8.35
CA PRO A 841 -31.55 -18.51 7.06
C PRO A 841 -31.86 -17.07 6.64
N PHE A 842 -31.72 -16.81 5.35
CA PHE A 842 -32.14 -15.58 4.69
C PHE A 842 -32.76 -15.94 3.35
N SER A 843 -33.55 -15.06 2.76
CA SER A 843 -34.38 -15.40 1.59
C SER A 843 -34.56 -14.16 0.74
N PHE A 844 -34.79 -14.37 -0.56
CA PHE A 844 -34.62 -13.36 -1.59
C PHE A 844 -35.42 -13.80 -2.84
N ALA A 845 -36.07 -12.89 -3.57
CA ALA A 845 -36.95 -13.22 -4.70
C ALA A 845 -36.49 -12.56 -6.00
N ASP A 846 -36.72 -13.26 -7.09
CA ASP A 846 -36.46 -12.78 -8.44
C ASP A 846 -37.79 -12.32 -9.08
N GLU A 847 -38.00 -11.00 -9.11
CA GLU A 847 -39.18 -10.38 -9.72
C GLU A 847 -39.27 -10.65 -11.24
N SER A 848 -38.15 -10.95 -11.92
CA SER A 848 -38.14 -11.21 -13.36
C SER A 848 -38.78 -12.55 -13.74
N ILE A 849 -38.75 -13.53 -12.84
CA ILE A 849 -39.42 -14.84 -12.97
C ILE A 849 -40.57 -15.04 -11.96
N GLY A 850 -40.85 -14.03 -11.11
CA GLY A 850 -41.92 -14.06 -10.12
C GLY A 850 -41.73 -15.13 -9.02
N ARG A 851 -40.48 -15.44 -8.63
CA ARG A 851 -40.15 -16.55 -7.72
C ARG A 851 -39.46 -16.08 -6.44
N GLU A 852 -39.83 -16.68 -5.32
CA GLU A 852 -39.12 -16.56 -4.05
C GLU A 852 -38.12 -17.72 -3.84
N TRP A 853 -36.91 -17.40 -3.38
CA TRP A 853 -35.83 -18.33 -3.01
C TRP A 853 -35.51 -18.23 -1.51
N ALA A 854 -35.25 -19.38 -0.87
CA ALA A 854 -34.96 -19.44 0.57
C ALA A 854 -33.65 -20.19 0.87
N VAL A 855 -32.64 -19.48 1.35
CA VAL A 855 -31.28 -20.00 1.58
C VAL A 855 -31.10 -20.41 3.04
N ASN A 856 -30.73 -21.68 3.25
CA ASN A 856 -30.44 -22.26 4.56
C ASN A 856 -28.96 -22.67 4.61
N PRO A 857 -28.04 -21.81 5.09
CA PRO A 857 -26.61 -22.11 5.07
C PRO A 857 -26.20 -23.05 6.21
N PHE A 858 -25.37 -24.04 5.88
CA PHE A 858 -24.78 -25.01 6.80
C PHE A 858 -23.27 -25.13 6.57
N GLY A 859 -22.54 -25.61 7.57
CA GLY A 859 -21.11 -25.91 7.48
C GLY A 859 -20.78 -27.20 8.20
N PHE A 860 -19.94 -28.02 7.58
CA PHE A 860 -19.60 -29.38 8.00
C PHE A 860 -18.08 -29.53 8.11
N LEU A 861 -17.63 -30.52 8.88
CA LEU A 861 -16.20 -30.88 8.99
C LEU A 861 -16.00 -32.34 8.62
N LEU A 862 -14.99 -32.58 7.79
CA LEU A 862 -14.50 -33.90 7.43
C LEU A 862 -13.86 -34.57 8.66
N LYS A 863 -14.09 -35.87 8.81
CA LYS A 863 -13.45 -36.72 9.82
C LYS A 863 -12.21 -37.37 9.21
N SER A 864 -11.08 -37.32 9.92
CA SER A 864 -9.87 -38.03 9.51
C SER A 864 -10.08 -39.55 9.54
N GLU A 865 -9.19 -40.32 8.91
CA GLU A 865 -9.19 -41.78 9.05
C GLU A 865 -9.02 -42.21 10.52
N SER A 866 -8.25 -41.46 11.31
CA SER A 866 -8.09 -41.67 12.76
C SER A 866 -9.35 -41.39 13.58
N ASP A 867 -10.30 -40.61 13.07
CA ASP A 867 -11.61 -40.36 13.72
C ASP A 867 -12.67 -41.41 13.35
N GLY A 868 -12.28 -42.47 12.61
CA GLY A 868 -13.21 -43.42 12.01
C GLY A 868 -13.98 -42.87 10.80
N GLY A 869 -13.58 -41.70 10.30
CA GLY A 869 -13.98 -41.21 8.99
C GLY A 869 -13.21 -41.89 7.87
N ARG A 870 -13.32 -41.33 6.66
CA ARG A 870 -12.55 -41.78 5.49
C ARG A 870 -11.42 -40.81 5.09
N GLY A 871 -11.22 -39.70 5.82
CA GLY A 871 -10.23 -38.68 5.48
C GLY A 871 -10.43 -38.06 4.10
N GLU A 872 -9.38 -37.38 3.60
CA GLU A 872 -9.39 -36.77 2.26
C GLU A 872 -9.51 -37.82 1.14
N ALA A 873 -8.91 -39.01 1.32
CA ALA A 873 -9.08 -40.16 0.40
C ALA A 873 -10.52 -40.72 0.36
N GLY A 874 -11.36 -40.30 1.31
CA GLY A 874 -12.77 -40.59 1.39
C GLY A 874 -13.66 -39.64 0.61
N ILE A 875 -13.16 -38.44 0.30
CA ILE A 875 -13.85 -37.51 -0.58
C ILE A 875 -13.77 -38.12 -1.99
N LYS A 876 -14.93 -38.38 -2.58
CA LYS A 876 -15.05 -38.55 -4.01
C LYS A 876 -16.02 -37.52 -4.48
N ILE A 877 -15.48 -36.33 -4.73
CA ILE A 877 -16.23 -35.32 -5.44
C ILE A 877 -16.74 -35.96 -6.73
N ASP A 878 -17.99 -35.66 -7.06
CA ASP A 878 -18.55 -36.01 -8.34
C ASP A 878 -17.90 -35.12 -9.43
N TRP A 879 -18.61 -34.90 -10.52
CA TRP A 879 -18.11 -34.14 -11.66
C TRP A 879 -18.21 -32.62 -11.46
N GLU A 880 -18.94 -32.13 -10.46
CA GLU A 880 -19.31 -30.70 -10.36
C GLU A 880 -18.29 -29.83 -9.60
N HIS A 881 -17.69 -30.31 -8.50
CA HIS A 881 -17.14 -29.40 -7.47
C HIS A 881 -15.60 -29.31 -7.31
N GLU A 882 -14.81 -30.14 -7.98
CA GLU A 882 -13.34 -30.18 -7.74
C GLU A 882 -12.57 -29.10 -8.56
N GLY A 883 -13.28 -28.36 -9.44
CA GLY A 883 -12.74 -27.43 -10.46
C GLY A 883 -13.51 -27.56 -11.80
N VAL A 884 -13.10 -26.86 -12.86
CA VAL A 884 -13.66 -27.16 -14.21
C VAL A 884 -12.91 -28.36 -14.81
N TRP A 885 -13.49 -29.54 -14.67
CA TRP A 885 -12.87 -30.78 -15.14
C TRP A 885 -13.06 -31.00 -16.62
N PHE A 886 -12.26 -30.30 -17.42
CA PHE A 886 -12.02 -30.65 -18.81
C PHE A 886 -11.67 -32.15 -19.00
N ASN A 887 -11.17 -32.83 -17.95
CA ASN A 887 -10.89 -34.27 -17.95
C ASN A 887 -12.16 -35.15 -17.84
N VAL A 888 -13.27 -34.65 -17.28
CA VAL A 888 -14.58 -35.31 -17.30
C VAL A 888 -15.19 -35.17 -18.69
N ASP A 889 -15.39 -33.94 -19.17
CA ASP A 889 -16.08 -33.70 -20.44
C ASP A 889 -15.28 -34.22 -21.64
N LEU A 890 -14.01 -33.79 -21.75
CA LEU A 890 -13.16 -34.07 -22.91
C LEU A 890 -12.40 -35.40 -22.81
N GLY A 891 -12.34 -35.98 -21.61
CA GLY A 891 -11.46 -37.10 -21.27
C GLY A 891 -10.04 -36.69 -20.89
N GLN A 892 -9.38 -37.52 -20.06
CA GLN A 892 -8.11 -37.24 -19.38
C GLN A 892 -6.96 -36.71 -20.26
N GLU A 893 -6.82 -37.14 -21.53
CA GLU A 893 -5.71 -36.66 -22.38
C GLU A 893 -6.00 -35.28 -22.99
N ALA A 894 -7.25 -35.02 -23.34
CA ALA A 894 -7.71 -33.77 -23.92
C ALA A 894 -7.83 -32.67 -22.86
N GLY A 895 -8.42 -32.96 -21.70
CA GLY A 895 -8.60 -31.99 -20.63
C GLY A 895 -7.27 -31.46 -20.07
N ASN A 896 -6.33 -32.36 -19.78
CA ASN A 896 -4.97 -31.98 -19.40
C ASN A 896 -4.20 -31.28 -20.53
N THR A 897 -4.62 -31.39 -21.79
CA THR A 897 -4.07 -30.57 -22.89
C THR A 897 -4.70 -29.18 -22.92
N LEU A 898 -6.01 -29.05 -22.73
CA LEU A 898 -6.69 -27.75 -22.63
C LEU A 898 -6.14 -26.94 -21.45
N ASN A 899 -6.01 -27.54 -20.26
CA ASN A 899 -5.47 -26.87 -19.08
C ASN A 899 -4.07 -26.29 -19.32
N ARG A 900 -3.15 -27.08 -19.91
CA ARG A 900 -1.81 -26.58 -20.29
C ARG A 900 -1.86 -25.47 -21.33
N GLY A 901 -2.80 -25.54 -22.28
CA GLY A 901 -3.05 -24.48 -23.26
C GLY A 901 -3.49 -23.17 -22.61
N LEU A 902 -4.36 -23.24 -21.59
CA LEU A 902 -4.82 -22.08 -20.83
C LEU A 902 -3.69 -21.44 -20.03
N VAL A 903 -2.92 -22.22 -19.26
CA VAL A 903 -1.75 -21.72 -18.50
C VAL A 903 -0.75 -21.01 -19.43
N VAL A 904 -0.45 -21.61 -20.59
CA VAL A 904 0.46 -21.01 -21.60
C VAL A 904 -0.09 -19.73 -22.24
N LEU A 905 -1.40 -19.46 -22.17
CA LEU A 905 -2.01 -18.20 -22.59
C LEU A 905 -2.04 -17.17 -21.45
N GLN A 906 -2.26 -17.62 -20.21
CA GLN A 906 -2.32 -16.80 -19.00
C GLN A 906 -0.94 -16.19 -18.67
N GLU A 907 0.11 -17.02 -18.67
CA GLU A 907 1.48 -16.65 -18.27
C GLU A 907 2.29 -15.95 -19.38
N ASP A 908 1.83 -15.96 -20.64
CA ASP A 908 2.55 -15.33 -21.75
C ASP A 908 2.28 -13.83 -21.82
N HIS A 909 3.17 -13.07 -21.19
CA HIS A 909 3.20 -11.61 -21.23
C HIS A 909 4.02 -11.01 -22.40
N GLU A 910 4.79 -11.81 -23.15
CA GLU A 910 5.66 -11.34 -24.24
C GLU A 910 4.97 -11.29 -25.61
N SER A 911 4.03 -12.20 -25.87
CA SER A 911 3.33 -12.30 -27.16
C SER A 911 2.26 -11.23 -27.35
N GLY A 912 2.21 -10.63 -28.54
CA GLY A 912 1.08 -9.80 -28.96
C GLY A 912 -0.15 -10.62 -29.39
N ALA A 913 -1.32 -9.97 -29.48
CA ALA A 913 -2.63 -10.61 -29.74
C ALA A 913 -2.63 -11.70 -30.82
N ARG A 914 -2.01 -11.44 -32.00
CA ARG A 914 -1.93 -12.40 -33.13
C ARG A 914 -1.14 -13.67 -32.78
N GLN A 915 -0.10 -13.54 -31.96
CA GLN A 915 0.73 -14.67 -31.50
C GLN A 915 -0.02 -15.49 -30.44
N LEU A 916 -0.68 -14.83 -29.47
CA LEU A 916 -1.52 -15.50 -28.47
C LEU A 916 -2.69 -16.25 -29.14
N ALA A 917 -3.38 -15.63 -30.10
CA ALA A 917 -4.42 -16.30 -30.88
C ALA A 917 -3.89 -17.47 -31.74
N THR A 918 -2.59 -17.48 -32.07
CA THR A 918 -1.95 -18.63 -32.73
C THR A 918 -1.67 -19.75 -31.72
N LYS A 919 -1.10 -19.44 -30.55
CA LYS A 919 -0.95 -20.39 -29.43
C LYS A 919 -2.28 -21.02 -29.02
N ALA A 920 -3.35 -20.23 -28.98
CA ALA A 920 -4.71 -20.72 -28.69
C ALA A 920 -5.21 -21.68 -29.77
N LEU A 921 -4.99 -21.38 -31.06
CA LEU A 921 -5.34 -22.28 -32.16
C LEU A 921 -4.52 -23.58 -32.13
N ASP A 922 -3.22 -23.48 -31.86
CA ASP A 922 -2.33 -24.65 -31.74
C ASP A 922 -2.77 -25.56 -30.58
N ALA A 923 -3.08 -24.97 -29.42
CA ALA A 923 -3.64 -25.69 -28.28
C ALA A 923 -5.01 -26.32 -28.59
N TYR A 924 -5.89 -25.59 -29.28
CA TYR A 924 -7.21 -26.08 -29.70
C TYR A 924 -7.11 -27.30 -30.63
N ILE A 925 -6.22 -27.22 -31.62
CA ILE A 925 -5.89 -28.32 -32.53
C ILE A 925 -5.34 -29.54 -31.75
N ASP A 926 -4.53 -29.30 -30.72
CA ASP A 926 -3.98 -30.36 -29.87
C ASP A 926 -4.97 -30.96 -28.87
N VAL A 927 -6.05 -30.25 -28.53
CA VAL A 927 -7.22 -30.79 -27.81
C VAL A 927 -8.09 -31.62 -28.76
N ILE A 928 -8.44 -31.08 -29.94
CA ILE A 928 -9.27 -31.75 -30.96
C ILE A 928 -8.74 -33.14 -31.34
N LYS A 929 -7.41 -33.31 -31.42
CA LYS A 929 -6.74 -34.61 -31.68
C LYS A 929 -7.01 -35.69 -30.62
N LYS A 930 -7.48 -35.31 -29.42
CA LYS A 930 -7.51 -36.15 -28.21
C LYS A 930 -8.92 -36.36 -27.63
N VAL A 931 -9.90 -35.54 -27.98
CA VAL A 931 -11.29 -35.71 -27.52
C VAL A 931 -11.88 -37.00 -28.11
N GLY A 932 -12.51 -37.81 -27.26
CA GLY A 932 -13.15 -39.06 -27.68
C GLY A 932 -14.31 -38.82 -28.66
N PHE A 933 -14.20 -39.38 -29.87
CA PHE A 933 -15.15 -39.18 -30.98
C PHE A 933 -16.21 -40.30 -31.10
N THR A 934 -16.53 -41.00 -30.02
CA THR A 934 -17.47 -42.13 -30.01
C THR A 934 -18.93 -41.72 -30.21
N ASP A 935 -19.29 -40.50 -29.82
CA ASP A 935 -20.57 -39.86 -30.12
C ASP A 935 -20.29 -38.52 -30.81
N GLN A 936 -20.96 -38.24 -31.93
CA GLN A 936 -20.74 -37.05 -32.75
C GLN A 936 -21.32 -35.77 -32.12
N VAL A 937 -22.39 -35.89 -31.32
CA VAL A 937 -23.02 -34.76 -30.62
C VAL A 937 -22.16 -34.38 -29.42
N GLN A 938 -21.86 -35.34 -28.54
CA GLN A 938 -20.99 -35.08 -27.39
C GLN A 938 -19.61 -34.57 -27.81
N TRP A 939 -19.01 -35.14 -28.86
CA TRP A 939 -17.73 -34.65 -29.38
C TRP A 939 -17.83 -33.21 -29.86
N TRP A 940 -18.89 -32.84 -30.59
CA TRP A 940 -19.07 -31.47 -31.05
C TRP A 940 -19.25 -30.48 -29.89
N ASP A 941 -20.06 -30.83 -28.90
CA ASP A 941 -20.29 -29.99 -27.72
C ASP A 941 -19.02 -29.82 -26.89
N ASN A 942 -18.25 -30.89 -26.71
CA ASN A 942 -16.90 -30.88 -26.15
C ASN A 942 -15.94 -29.94 -26.92
N ILE A 943 -15.99 -29.91 -28.26
CA ILE A 943 -15.16 -29.01 -29.08
C ILE A 943 -15.64 -27.54 -29.00
N ARG A 944 -16.95 -27.28 -28.86
CA ARG A 944 -17.49 -25.94 -28.56
C ARG A 944 -17.03 -25.45 -27.20
N PHE A 945 -17.16 -26.28 -26.16
CA PHE A 945 -16.74 -26.04 -24.78
C PHE A 945 -15.25 -25.70 -24.66
N ALA A 946 -14.38 -26.52 -25.26
CA ALA A 946 -12.94 -26.26 -25.28
C ALA A 946 -12.58 -24.92 -25.98
N GLY A 947 -13.31 -24.56 -27.04
CA GLY A 947 -13.15 -23.28 -27.73
C GLY A 947 -13.56 -22.08 -26.86
N TRP A 948 -14.70 -22.18 -26.17
CA TRP A 948 -15.16 -21.16 -25.23
C TRP A 948 -14.15 -20.93 -24.10
N HIS A 949 -13.61 -22.00 -23.53
CA HIS A 949 -12.62 -21.89 -22.46
C HIS A 949 -11.33 -21.20 -22.91
N LEU A 950 -10.79 -21.52 -24.10
CA LEU A 950 -9.61 -20.84 -24.64
C LEU A 950 -9.83 -19.33 -24.83
N TRP A 951 -11.02 -18.92 -25.27
CA TRP A 951 -11.39 -17.51 -25.39
C TRP A 951 -11.54 -16.83 -24.02
N LYS A 952 -12.35 -17.39 -23.12
CA LYS A 952 -12.74 -16.73 -21.86
C LYS A 952 -11.70 -16.82 -20.75
N ASN A 953 -10.97 -17.94 -20.67
CA ASN A 953 -10.08 -18.25 -19.56
C ASN A 953 -8.59 -18.25 -19.97
N GLY A 954 -8.29 -17.92 -21.24
CA GLY A 954 -6.92 -17.72 -21.73
C GLY A 954 -6.31 -16.41 -21.23
N ARG A 955 -6.48 -15.30 -21.97
CA ARG A 955 -6.00 -13.97 -21.56
C ARG A 955 -6.94 -12.88 -22.04
N GLU A 956 -7.79 -12.37 -21.14
CA GLU A 956 -8.96 -11.55 -21.50
C GLU A 956 -8.61 -10.25 -22.26
N SER A 957 -7.53 -9.54 -21.87
CA SER A 957 -7.13 -8.30 -22.57
C SER A 957 -6.72 -8.50 -24.04
N MET A 958 -6.48 -9.76 -24.45
CA MET A 958 -6.17 -10.18 -25.82
C MET A 958 -7.28 -11.04 -26.45
N GLY A 959 -8.42 -11.18 -25.76
CA GLY A 959 -9.49 -12.14 -26.08
C GLY A 959 -10.20 -11.92 -27.42
N ALA A 960 -10.12 -10.73 -28.03
CA ALA A 960 -10.72 -10.45 -29.33
C ALA A 960 -10.13 -11.33 -30.45
N SER A 961 -8.80 -11.42 -30.51
CA SER A 961 -8.10 -12.27 -31.49
C SER A 961 -8.27 -13.75 -31.21
N VAL A 962 -8.34 -14.16 -29.94
CA VAL A 962 -8.65 -15.55 -29.59
C VAL A 962 -10.07 -15.93 -30.03
N LEU A 963 -11.07 -15.09 -29.74
CA LEU A 963 -12.47 -15.29 -30.15
C LEU A 963 -12.60 -15.49 -31.66
N ASN A 964 -12.13 -14.54 -32.47
CA ASN A 964 -12.27 -14.60 -33.94
C ASN A 964 -11.59 -15.85 -34.53
N VAL A 965 -10.43 -16.23 -33.99
CA VAL A 965 -9.67 -17.39 -34.47
C VAL A 965 -10.34 -18.71 -34.06
N VAL A 966 -10.89 -18.79 -32.84
CA VAL A 966 -11.68 -19.95 -32.36
C VAL A 966 -13.00 -20.09 -33.13
N LEU A 967 -13.74 -19.00 -33.38
CA LEU A 967 -14.97 -19.04 -34.18
C LEU A 967 -14.71 -19.52 -35.61
N SER A 968 -13.65 -19.03 -36.24
CA SER A 968 -13.23 -19.47 -37.58
C SER A 968 -12.76 -20.93 -37.59
N ALA A 969 -12.17 -21.41 -36.49
CA ALA A 969 -11.85 -22.83 -36.32
C ALA A 969 -13.12 -23.67 -36.11
N LEU A 970 -14.14 -23.16 -35.40
CA LEU A 970 -15.44 -23.81 -35.22
C LEU A 970 -16.23 -23.92 -36.53
N ASP A 971 -16.17 -22.92 -37.43
CA ASP A 971 -16.70 -23.05 -38.79
C ASP A 971 -16.04 -24.24 -39.52
N ILE A 972 -14.70 -24.31 -39.49
CA ILE A 972 -13.91 -25.37 -40.16
C ILE A 972 -14.19 -26.76 -39.56
N VAL A 973 -14.36 -26.86 -38.24
CA VAL A 973 -14.77 -28.11 -37.59
C VAL A 973 -16.16 -28.49 -38.05
N GLN A 974 -17.13 -27.57 -38.01
CA GLN A 974 -18.52 -27.85 -38.35
C GLN A 974 -18.68 -28.31 -39.80
N ASP A 975 -18.02 -27.65 -40.76
CA ASP A 975 -18.01 -28.04 -42.18
C ASP A 975 -17.32 -29.41 -42.43
N GLY A 976 -16.43 -29.83 -41.52
CA GLY A 976 -15.76 -31.13 -41.56
C GLY A 976 -16.54 -32.28 -40.91
N ILE A 977 -17.61 -32.02 -40.18
CA ILE A 977 -18.46 -33.05 -39.57
C ILE A 977 -19.32 -33.72 -40.67
N PRO A 978 -19.34 -35.06 -40.79
CA PRO A 978 -20.13 -35.73 -41.81
C PRO A 978 -21.64 -35.54 -41.57
N PRO A 979 -22.42 -35.08 -42.59
CA PRO A 979 -23.84 -34.81 -42.42
C PRO A 979 -24.70 -36.09 -42.30
N ARG A 980 -24.12 -37.27 -42.61
CA ARG A 980 -24.72 -38.60 -42.41
C ARG A 980 -23.63 -39.65 -42.22
N GLY A 981 -23.58 -40.26 -41.04
CA GLY A 981 -22.59 -41.29 -40.66
C GLY A 981 -22.08 -41.05 -39.24
N PRO A 982 -21.37 -42.01 -38.64
CA PRO A 982 -20.63 -41.77 -37.40
C PRO A 982 -19.37 -40.95 -37.68
N LEU A 983 -18.92 -40.19 -36.69
CA LEU A 983 -17.64 -39.50 -36.73
C LEU A 983 -16.50 -40.53 -36.66
N ASP A 984 -15.59 -40.50 -37.64
CA ASP A 984 -14.51 -41.47 -37.76
C ASP A 984 -13.13 -40.79 -37.70
N LYS A 985 -12.07 -41.59 -37.50
CA LYS A 985 -10.72 -41.04 -37.43
C LYS A 985 -10.29 -40.32 -38.72
N SER A 986 -10.73 -40.75 -39.90
CA SER A 986 -10.39 -40.04 -41.14
C SER A 986 -11.05 -38.65 -41.21
N SER A 987 -12.28 -38.49 -40.70
CA SER A 987 -12.94 -37.20 -40.53
C SER A 987 -12.15 -36.29 -39.56
N ILE A 988 -11.73 -36.82 -38.40
CA ILE A 988 -10.87 -36.07 -37.44
C ILE A 988 -9.54 -35.66 -38.09
N ASP A 989 -8.84 -36.60 -38.75
CA ASP A 989 -7.57 -36.33 -39.43
C ASP A 989 -7.73 -35.36 -40.61
N ASN A 990 -8.93 -35.21 -41.18
CA ASN A 990 -9.26 -34.19 -42.18
C ASN A 990 -9.52 -32.82 -41.55
N ILE A 991 -10.30 -32.75 -40.47
CA ILE A 991 -10.56 -31.51 -39.70
C ILE A 991 -9.24 -30.93 -39.17
N VAL A 992 -8.40 -31.76 -38.51
CA VAL A 992 -7.08 -31.36 -37.99
C VAL A 992 -6.16 -30.87 -39.10
N ARG A 993 -6.26 -31.41 -40.32
CA ARG A 993 -5.50 -30.94 -41.49
C ARG A 993 -5.99 -29.58 -41.98
N ALA A 994 -7.31 -29.40 -42.11
CA ALA A 994 -7.92 -28.14 -42.52
C ALA A 994 -7.62 -27.01 -41.53
N LEU A 995 -7.66 -27.29 -40.22
CA LEU A 995 -7.23 -26.37 -39.18
C LEU A 995 -5.72 -26.06 -39.25
N GLY A 996 -4.90 -27.05 -39.61
CA GLY A 996 -3.47 -26.84 -39.88
C GLY A 996 -3.17 -26.02 -41.14
N ASP A 997 -4.02 -26.12 -42.17
CA ASP A 997 -3.97 -25.26 -43.36
C ASP A 997 -4.42 -23.83 -43.06
N TYR A 998 -5.46 -23.65 -42.24
CA TYR A 998 -5.89 -22.35 -41.72
C TYR A 998 -4.83 -21.69 -40.83
N ALA A 999 -4.20 -22.46 -39.92
CA ALA A 999 -3.08 -22.00 -39.11
C ALA A 999 -1.88 -21.55 -39.97
N ARG A 1000 -1.58 -22.26 -41.06
CA ARG A 1000 -0.59 -21.84 -42.07
C ARG A 1000 -1.02 -20.56 -42.78
N ASP A 1001 -2.27 -20.45 -43.23
CA ASP A 1001 -2.73 -19.28 -43.98
C ASP A 1001 -2.82 -18.01 -43.12
N ARG A 1002 -3.15 -18.11 -41.83
CA ARG A 1002 -3.06 -16.98 -40.88
C ARG A 1002 -1.67 -16.37 -40.78
N GLN A 1003 -0.59 -17.11 -41.07
CA GLN A 1003 0.76 -16.56 -41.14
C GLN A 1003 0.94 -15.61 -42.35
N ASN A 1004 0.13 -15.77 -43.40
CA ASN A 1004 0.13 -14.91 -44.58
C ASN A 1004 -0.77 -13.67 -44.44
N THR A 1005 -1.71 -13.64 -43.47
CA THR A 1005 -2.69 -12.55 -43.29
C THR A 1005 -2.01 -11.18 -43.21
N THR A 1006 -0.99 -11.00 -42.37
CA THR A 1006 -0.22 -9.74 -42.27
C THR A 1006 0.42 -9.31 -43.60
N SER A 1007 0.79 -10.27 -44.47
CA SER A 1007 1.30 -9.98 -45.82
C SER A 1007 0.20 -9.55 -46.80
N ARG A 1008 -1.03 -10.08 -46.66
CA ARG A 1008 -2.22 -9.62 -47.38
C ARG A 1008 -2.60 -8.19 -46.95
N THR A 1009 -2.70 -7.94 -45.65
CA THR A 1009 -2.97 -6.61 -45.08
C THR A 1009 -1.94 -5.56 -45.53
N GLY A 1010 -0.65 -5.93 -45.58
CA GLY A 1010 0.41 -5.07 -46.15
C GLY A 1010 0.27 -4.82 -47.67
N ALA A 1011 -0.23 -5.78 -48.44
CA ALA A 1011 -0.51 -5.60 -49.88
C ALA A 1011 -1.76 -4.74 -50.12
N MET A 1012 -2.78 -4.86 -49.26
CA MET A 1012 -3.96 -3.97 -49.27
C MET A 1012 -3.58 -2.54 -48.90
N PHE A 1013 -2.67 -2.35 -47.94
CA PHE A 1013 -2.08 -1.03 -47.65
C PHE A 1013 -1.35 -0.44 -48.86
N GLN A 1014 -0.49 -1.21 -49.52
CA GLN A 1014 0.18 -0.75 -50.75
C GLN A 1014 -0.83 -0.31 -51.82
N THR A 1015 -1.87 -1.12 -52.05
CA THR A 1015 -2.96 -0.82 -53.01
C THR A 1015 -3.70 0.46 -52.64
N PHE A 1016 -3.98 0.67 -51.34
CA PHE A 1016 -4.59 1.90 -50.84
C PHE A 1016 -3.73 3.13 -51.12
N ILE A 1017 -2.42 3.08 -50.85
CA ILE A 1017 -1.47 4.16 -51.13
C ILE A 1017 -1.47 4.53 -52.62
N GLU A 1018 -1.40 3.53 -53.51
CA GLU A 1018 -1.39 3.72 -54.97
C GLU A 1018 -2.68 4.37 -55.50
N GLN A 1019 -3.84 4.04 -54.90
CA GLN A 1019 -5.14 4.59 -55.27
C GLN A 1019 -5.42 5.97 -54.67
N HIS A 1020 -5.10 6.20 -53.39
CA HIS A 1020 -5.61 7.33 -52.61
C HIS A 1020 -4.59 8.47 -52.40
N LEU A 1021 -3.28 8.18 -52.49
CA LEU A 1021 -2.22 9.15 -52.19
C LEU A 1021 -1.27 9.36 -53.39
N SER A 1022 -1.85 9.65 -54.55
CA SER A 1022 -1.11 9.92 -55.79
C SER A 1022 -0.38 11.27 -55.77
N GLY A 1023 0.92 11.27 -56.12
CA GLY A 1023 1.76 12.47 -56.15
C GLY A 1023 3.23 12.17 -56.41
N GLY A 1024 3.99 13.18 -56.86
CA GLY A 1024 5.42 13.04 -57.18
C GLY A 1024 6.40 13.34 -56.03
N GLY A 1025 5.90 13.81 -54.87
CA GLY A 1025 6.71 14.07 -53.68
C GLY A 1025 7.02 12.81 -52.87
N PRO A 1026 7.85 12.91 -51.81
CA PRO A 1026 7.99 11.83 -50.84
C PRO A 1026 6.63 11.46 -50.23
N LEU A 1027 6.44 10.21 -49.84
CA LEU A 1027 5.27 9.76 -49.08
C LEU A 1027 5.55 9.90 -47.59
N LYS A 1028 4.78 10.71 -46.87
CA LYS A 1028 4.98 10.98 -45.45
C LYS A 1028 3.98 10.25 -44.55
N ILE A 1029 4.50 9.35 -43.72
CA ILE A 1029 3.73 8.50 -42.80
C ILE A 1029 4.04 8.92 -41.36
N LEU A 1030 3.02 9.18 -40.55
CA LEU A 1030 3.13 9.27 -39.08
C LEU A 1030 2.62 7.96 -38.45
N THR A 1031 3.33 7.42 -37.45
CA THR A 1031 2.95 6.21 -36.72
C THR A 1031 3.49 6.22 -35.28
N LEU A 1032 2.98 5.32 -34.43
CA LEU A 1032 3.46 5.06 -33.06
C LEU A 1032 3.37 3.55 -32.73
N SER A 1033 3.70 3.17 -31.48
CA SER A 1033 3.74 1.80 -30.92
C SER A 1033 4.66 0.81 -31.65
N SER A 1034 4.76 -0.43 -31.17
CA SER A 1034 5.57 -1.50 -31.76
C SER A 1034 4.78 -2.44 -32.70
N SER A 1035 3.92 -1.89 -33.56
CA SER A 1035 3.06 -2.69 -34.45
C SER A 1035 3.85 -3.43 -35.56
N SER A 1036 3.82 -4.77 -35.50
CA SER A 1036 4.44 -5.64 -36.52
C SER A 1036 3.71 -5.60 -37.86
N THR A 1037 2.37 -5.46 -37.85
CA THR A 1037 1.54 -5.28 -39.05
C THR A 1037 1.90 -3.99 -39.79
N ILE A 1038 2.08 -2.88 -39.06
CA ILE A 1038 2.57 -1.61 -39.64
C ILE A 1038 4.00 -1.74 -40.15
N THR A 1039 4.90 -2.36 -39.37
CA THR A 1039 6.29 -2.58 -39.78
C THR A 1039 6.37 -3.34 -41.11
N SER A 1040 5.57 -4.40 -41.27
CA SER A 1040 5.46 -5.18 -42.51
C SER A 1040 4.93 -4.34 -43.68
N ALA A 1041 3.86 -3.57 -43.45
CA ALA A 1041 3.25 -2.76 -44.50
C ALA A 1041 4.13 -1.59 -44.99
N ILE A 1042 4.78 -0.87 -44.07
CA ILE A 1042 5.73 0.21 -44.40
C ILE A 1042 6.93 -0.38 -45.17
N THR A 1043 7.53 -1.48 -44.67
CA THR A 1043 8.69 -2.09 -45.34
C THR A 1043 8.35 -2.67 -46.71
N ARG A 1044 7.14 -3.22 -46.90
CA ARG A 1044 6.63 -3.61 -48.22
C ARG A 1044 6.50 -2.41 -49.16
N VAL A 1045 5.87 -1.32 -48.72
CA VAL A 1045 5.72 -0.11 -49.54
C VAL A 1045 7.10 0.44 -49.93
N MET A 1046 8.05 0.51 -49.00
CA MET A 1046 9.43 0.93 -49.25
C MET A 1046 10.16 0.07 -50.30
N GLY A 1047 9.87 -1.22 -50.40
CA GLY A 1047 10.47 -2.12 -51.40
C GLY A 1047 9.85 -2.02 -52.79
N ASN A 1048 8.57 -1.62 -52.88
CA ASN A 1048 7.79 -1.65 -54.12
C ASN A 1048 7.54 -0.27 -54.74
N THR A 1049 7.66 0.82 -53.98
CA THR A 1049 7.40 2.18 -54.47
C THR A 1049 8.63 2.86 -55.08
N SER A 1050 8.41 3.70 -56.10
CA SER A 1050 9.45 4.53 -56.71
C SER A 1050 9.65 5.89 -56.01
N ARG A 1051 8.75 6.25 -55.08
CA ARG A 1051 8.80 7.50 -54.31
C ARG A 1051 9.68 7.34 -53.06
N PRO A 1052 10.43 8.36 -52.63
CA PRO A 1052 11.06 8.32 -51.30
C PRO A 1052 9.99 8.21 -50.21
N VAL A 1053 10.23 7.41 -49.18
CA VAL A 1053 9.31 7.28 -48.03
C VAL A 1053 9.89 8.03 -46.83
N GLU A 1054 9.12 8.91 -46.21
CA GLU A 1054 9.50 9.62 -44.99
C GLU A 1054 8.59 9.15 -43.85
N VAL A 1055 9.17 8.51 -42.83
CA VAL A 1055 8.42 7.92 -41.71
C VAL A 1055 8.75 8.70 -40.44
N HIS A 1056 7.73 9.31 -39.85
CA HIS A 1056 7.75 9.94 -38.54
C HIS A 1056 7.23 8.94 -37.51
N VAL A 1057 8.00 8.66 -36.47
CA VAL A 1057 7.64 7.68 -35.43
C VAL A 1057 7.64 8.36 -34.06
N LEU A 1058 6.52 8.30 -33.35
CA LEU A 1058 6.44 8.76 -31.96
C LEU A 1058 7.03 7.70 -31.02
N GLU A 1059 7.89 8.10 -30.08
CA GLU A 1059 8.71 7.19 -29.26
C GLU A 1059 7.91 6.18 -28.44
N SER A 1060 6.68 6.52 -28.04
CA SER A 1060 5.74 5.69 -27.27
C SER A 1060 6.28 5.33 -25.88
N ARG A 1061 6.25 6.30 -24.97
CA ARG A 1061 6.56 6.11 -23.54
C ARG A 1061 5.56 5.15 -22.84
N PRO A 1062 5.96 4.47 -21.75
CA PRO A 1062 7.29 4.54 -21.12
C PRO A 1062 8.36 3.66 -21.77
N LEU A 1063 8.00 2.54 -22.42
CA LEU A 1063 8.95 1.51 -22.88
C LEU A 1063 9.61 1.79 -24.25
N PHE A 1064 9.46 3.00 -24.79
CA PHE A 1064 10.04 3.46 -26.06
C PHE A 1064 9.76 2.53 -27.26
N GLU A 1065 8.54 2.00 -27.33
CA GLU A 1065 8.13 0.99 -28.31
C GLU A 1065 8.28 1.44 -29.77
N GLY A 1066 7.99 2.71 -30.06
CA GLY A 1066 8.17 3.28 -31.40
C GLY A 1066 9.63 3.25 -31.85
N VAL A 1067 10.59 3.31 -30.92
CA VAL A 1067 12.03 3.18 -31.21
C VAL A 1067 12.38 1.76 -31.66
N LYS A 1068 11.72 0.73 -31.10
CA LYS A 1068 11.88 -0.67 -31.52
C LYS A 1068 11.38 -0.87 -32.96
N MET A 1069 10.20 -0.35 -33.28
CA MET A 1069 9.67 -0.34 -34.66
C MET A 1069 10.58 0.44 -35.61
N ALA A 1070 11.05 1.63 -35.22
CA ALA A 1070 11.95 2.45 -36.01
C ALA A 1070 13.26 1.69 -36.34
N GLN A 1071 13.85 1.01 -35.35
CA GLN A 1071 15.02 0.16 -35.55
C GLN A 1071 14.76 -0.97 -36.55
N SER A 1072 13.58 -1.62 -36.50
CA SER A 1072 13.18 -2.66 -37.46
C SER A 1072 13.03 -2.11 -38.89
N ILE A 1073 12.36 -0.96 -39.06
CA ILE A 1073 12.19 -0.30 -40.36
C ILE A 1073 13.56 0.10 -40.96
N ALA A 1074 14.44 0.72 -40.16
CA ALA A 1074 15.80 1.08 -40.58
C ALA A 1074 16.64 -0.16 -40.97
N SER A 1075 16.53 -1.24 -40.19
CA SER A 1075 17.22 -2.51 -40.46
C SER A 1075 16.74 -3.18 -41.75
N CYS A 1076 15.49 -2.96 -42.15
CA CYS A 1076 14.99 -3.38 -43.46
C CYS A 1076 15.47 -2.45 -44.58
N ALA A 1077 15.36 -1.13 -44.41
CA ALA A 1077 15.81 -0.13 -45.40
C ALA A 1077 17.27 -0.32 -45.81
N ASN A 1078 18.16 -0.56 -44.83
CA ASN A 1078 19.58 -0.81 -45.06
C ASN A 1078 19.86 -2.12 -45.84
N LYS A 1079 18.98 -3.13 -45.74
CA LYS A 1079 19.09 -4.40 -46.48
C LYS A 1079 18.55 -4.29 -47.90
N SER A 1080 17.50 -3.49 -48.12
CA SER A 1080 16.87 -3.28 -49.43
C SER A 1080 17.44 -2.10 -50.23
N MET A 1081 18.33 -1.29 -49.63
CA MET A 1081 18.81 -0.02 -50.19
C MET A 1081 17.68 0.98 -50.53
N ALA A 1082 16.53 0.85 -49.84
CA ALA A 1082 15.37 1.70 -50.06
C ALA A 1082 15.63 3.15 -49.64
N LYS A 1083 15.11 4.10 -50.42
CA LYS A 1083 15.24 5.54 -50.14
C LYS A 1083 14.24 6.00 -49.08
N THR A 1084 14.52 5.61 -47.83
CA THR A 1084 13.70 5.94 -46.67
C THR A 1084 14.39 6.97 -45.78
N ARG A 1085 13.64 7.99 -45.34
CA ARG A 1085 14.03 8.91 -44.26
C ARG A 1085 13.20 8.58 -43.03
N LEU A 1086 13.86 8.25 -41.93
CA LEU A 1086 13.23 7.89 -40.67
C LEU A 1086 13.49 9.00 -39.64
N ILE A 1087 12.45 9.47 -38.96
CA ILE A 1087 12.53 10.56 -37.99
C ILE A 1087 11.80 10.11 -36.71
N ILE A 1088 12.54 9.99 -35.61
CA ILE A 1088 11.96 9.67 -34.30
C ILE A 1088 11.62 10.98 -33.59
N HIS A 1089 10.45 11.02 -32.98
CA HIS A 1089 9.85 12.15 -32.30
C HIS A 1089 9.45 11.75 -30.88
N THR A 1090 9.59 12.63 -29.90
CA THR A 1090 8.96 12.41 -28.59
C THR A 1090 7.45 12.56 -28.74
N ASP A 1091 6.67 11.84 -27.94
CA ASP A 1091 5.20 11.86 -28.03
C ASP A 1091 4.63 13.30 -27.85
N ALA A 1092 5.23 14.07 -26.93
CA ALA A 1092 4.92 15.49 -26.70
C ALA A 1092 5.22 16.41 -27.92
N SER A 1093 6.02 15.95 -28.89
CA SER A 1093 6.34 16.71 -30.11
C SER A 1093 5.38 16.41 -31.28
N VAL A 1094 4.28 15.69 -31.05
CA VAL A 1094 3.32 15.27 -32.10
C VAL A 1094 2.76 16.43 -32.94
N GLY A 1095 2.60 17.63 -32.38
CA GLY A 1095 2.22 18.84 -33.13
C GLY A 1095 3.23 19.28 -34.21
N ILE A 1096 4.48 18.86 -34.08
CA ILE A 1096 5.55 19.06 -35.08
C ILE A 1096 5.63 17.84 -36.00
N ALA A 1097 5.58 16.62 -35.43
CA ALA A 1097 5.66 15.36 -36.16
C ALA A 1097 4.51 15.16 -37.17
N ALA A 1098 3.30 15.59 -36.81
CA ALA A 1098 2.10 15.47 -37.65
C ALA A 1098 1.99 16.56 -38.73
N LYS A 1099 2.95 17.49 -38.84
CA LYS A 1099 2.86 18.62 -39.77
C LYS A 1099 3.28 18.23 -41.20
N ASP A 1100 2.45 18.63 -42.16
CA ASP A 1100 2.67 18.40 -43.60
C ASP A 1100 2.81 16.90 -43.94
N ILE A 1101 2.13 16.00 -43.22
CA ILE A 1101 2.11 14.54 -43.45
C ILE A 1101 0.94 14.10 -44.32
N ASP A 1102 1.09 13.00 -45.07
CA ASP A 1102 0.06 12.49 -46.00
C ASP A 1102 -0.89 11.49 -45.33
N ILE A 1103 -0.41 10.74 -44.34
CA ILE A 1103 -1.14 9.66 -43.68
C ILE A 1103 -0.67 9.45 -42.23
N VAL A 1104 -1.62 9.29 -41.31
CA VAL A 1104 -1.38 8.70 -39.99
C VAL A 1104 -1.81 7.24 -40.05
N LEU A 1105 -0.89 6.35 -39.71
CA LEU A 1105 -1.09 4.91 -39.73
C LEU A 1105 -1.06 4.39 -38.29
N ILE A 1106 -2.12 3.71 -37.85
CA ILE A 1106 -2.28 3.28 -36.46
C ILE A 1106 -2.75 1.83 -36.43
N GLY A 1107 -2.21 1.05 -35.48
CA GLY A 1107 -2.68 -0.31 -35.21
C GLY A 1107 -3.98 -0.31 -34.42
N ALA A 1108 -4.46 -1.50 -34.09
CA ALA A 1108 -5.44 -1.71 -33.03
C ALA A 1108 -5.03 -2.96 -32.25
N ASP A 1109 -5.54 -3.13 -31.03
CA ASP A 1109 -5.38 -4.34 -30.23
C ASP A 1109 -6.73 -5.04 -30.04
N PRO A 1110 -7.76 -4.36 -29.50
CA PRO A 1110 -9.15 -4.60 -29.91
C PRO A 1110 -9.76 -3.45 -30.73
N ILE A 1111 -10.76 -3.78 -31.54
CA ILE A 1111 -11.65 -2.87 -32.27
C ILE A 1111 -13.09 -3.18 -31.80
N ASP A 1112 -13.85 -2.21 -31.31
CA ASP A 1112 -15.21 -2.45 -30.80
C ASP A 1112 -16.27 -2.52 -31.91
N LYS A 1113 -17.49 -2.95 -31.58
CA LYS A 1113 -18.62 -2.98 -32.54
C LYS A 1113 -19.09 -1.62 -33.07
N THR A 1114 -18.64 -0.51 -32.49
CA THR A 1114 -18.86 0.85 -33.05
C THR A 1114 -17.78 1.27 -34.05
N ALA A 1115 -16.76 0.43 -34.21
CA ALA A 1115 -15.47 0.64 -34.89
C ALA A 1115 -14.49 1.59 -34.18
N ALA A 1116 -14.69 1.88 -32.89
CA ALA A 1116 -13.63 2.50 -32.09
C ALA A 1116 -12.45 1.52 -31.99
N ILE A 1117 -11.22 2.03 -32.04
CA ILE A 1117 -10.03 1.20 -31.82
C ILE A 1117 -9.43 1.50 -30.46
N SER A 1118 -8.88 0.49 -29.81
CA SER A 1118 -7.93 0.66 -28.72
C SER A 1118 -6.53 0.36 -29.24
N ASN A 1119 -5.56 1.20 -28.90
CA ASN A 1119 -4.14 1.06 -29.26
C ASN A 1119 -3.32 1.81 -28.20
N LYS A 1120 -1.98 1.65 -28.22
CA LYS A 1120 -1.07 2.33 -27.28
C LYS A 1120 -1.38 3.84 -27.13
N VAL A 1121 -1.25 4.32 -25.90
CA VAL A 1121 -1.41 5.73 -25.53
C VAL A 1121 -0.49 6.65 -26.35
N GLY A 1122 -1.01 7.83 -26.72
CA GLY A 1122 -0.42 8.74 -27.71
C GLY A 1122 -1.09 8.66 -29.09
N SER A 1123 -1.94 7.65 -29.34
CA SER A 1123 -2.68 7.48 -30.60
C SER A 1123 -3.84 8.46 -30.78
N LEU A 1124 -4.67 8.69 -29.76
CA LEU A 1124 -5.76 9.68 -29.85
C LEU A 1124 -5.20 11.11 -29.98
N PRO A 1125 -4.17 11.55 -29.21
CA PRO A 1125 -3.46 12.79 -29.46
C PRO A 1125 -2.89 12.91 -30.87
N ALA A 1126 -2.32 11.83 -31.44
CA ALA A 1126 -1.78 11.85 -32.80
C ALA A 1126 -2.87 12.07 -33.86
N VAL A 1127 -4.01 11.38 -33.75
CA VAL A 1127 -5.15 11.54 -34.66
C VAL A 1127 -5.74 12.95 -34.59
N LEU A 1128 -6.06 13.43 -33.39
CA LEU A 1128 -6.64 14.76 -33.18
C LEU A 1128 -5.71 15.86 -33.69
N THR A 1129 -4.42 15.74 -33.38
CA THR A 1129 -3.39 16.69 -33.83
C THR A 1129 -3.26 16.69 -35.35
N ALA A 1130 -3.17 15.51 -35.99
CA ALA A 1130 -3.03 15.40 -37.44
C ALA A 1130 -4.25 15.95 -38.19
N LYS A 1131 -5.47 15.65 -37.75
CA LYS A 1131 -6.69 16.24 -38.34
C LYS A 1131 -6.74 17.77 -38.20
N TYR A 1132 -6.04 18.36 -37.23
CA TYR A 1132 -5.93 19.81 -37.08
C TYR A 1132 -4.79 20.42 -37.92
N VAL A 1133 -3.55 19.93 -37.79
CA VAL A 1133 -2.35 20.55 -38.43
C VAL A 1133 -2.16 20.14 -39.89
N SER A 1134 -2.72 19.01 -40.30
CA SER A 1134 -2.60 18.43 -41.65
C SER A 1134 -3.97 18.00 -42.17
N LEU A 1135 -4.84 18.98 -42.46
CA LEU A 1135 -6.23 18.81 -42.95
C LEU A 1135 -6.42 17.89 -44.19
N LYS A 1136 -5.36 17.47 -44.86
CA LYS A 1136 -5.39 16.53 -46.00
C LYS A 1136 -4.90 15.11 -45.64
N ALA A 1137 -4.33 14.93 -44.47
CA ALA A 1137 -3.83 13.65 -44.00
C ALA A 1137 -4.98 12.65 -43.89
N LYS A 1138 -4.71 11.40 -44.25
CA LYS A 1138 -5.64 10.28 -44.02
C LYS A 1138 -5.35 9.64 -42.67
N ILE A 1139 -6.37 9.47 -41.84
CA ILE A 1139 -6.30 8.67 -40.61
C ILE A 1139 -6.71 7.25 -40.97
N VAL A 1140 -5.74 6.33 -40.91
CA VAL A 1140 -5.88 4.97 -41.41
C VAL A 1140 -5.53 3.96 -40.31
N VAL A 1141 -6.50 3.13 -39.95
CA VAL A 1141 -6.27 1.96 -39.11
C VAL A 1141 -5.78 0.82 -39.99
N LEU A 1142 -4.70 0.16 -39.59
CA LEU A 1142 -4.18 -1.03 -40.25
C LEU A 1142 -4.18 -2.20 -39.25
N SER A 1143 -5.10 -3.13 -39.44
CA SER A 1143 -5.31 -4.26 -38.54
C SER A 1143 -5.91 -5.44 -39.29
N GLU A 1144 -5.48 -6.64 -38.94
CA GLU A 1144 -6.19 -7.88 -39.23
C GLU A 1144 -7.61 -7.86 -38.62
N LYS A 1145 -8.59 -8.48 -39.29
CA LYS A 1145 -10.00 -8.54 -38.86
C LYS A 1145 -10.20 -9.26 -37.54
N GLU A 1146 -9.31 -10.19 -37.19
CA GLU A 1146 -9.38 -10.96 -35.94
C GLU A 1146 -9.37 -10.07 -34.68
N LYS A 1147 -9.05 -8.78 -34.77
CA LYS A 1147 -9.08 -7.85 -33.64
C LYS A 1147 -10.46 -7.25 -33.33
N VAL A 1148 -11.51 -7.55 -34.11
CA VAL A 1148 -12.86 -6.99 -33.88
C VAL A 1148 -13.61 -7.75 -32.78
N LEU A 1149 -14.03 -7.04 -31.74
CA LEU A 1149 -14.75 -7.54 -30.57
C LEU A 1149 -16.22 -7.06 -30.61
N PRO A 1150 -17.21 -7.98 -30.62
CA PRO A 1150 -18.62 -7.61 -30.60
C PRO A 1150 -19.14 -7.21 -29.20
N PHE A 1151 -18.54 -7.78 -28.16
CA PHE A 1151 -18.98 -7.60 -26.78
C PHE A 1151 -18.49 -6.27 -26.19
N ALA A 1152 -18.88 -5.99 -24.94
CA ALA A 1152 -18.29 -4.89 -24.19
C ALA A 1152 -16.76 -5.09 -24.10
N PRO A 1153 -15.94 -4.05 -24.30
CA PRO A 1153 -14.50 -4.15 -24.10
C PRO A 1153 -14.16 -4.40 -22.62
N PRO A 1154 -13.02 -5.04 -22.33
CA PRO A 1154 -12.55 -5.24 -20.96
C PRO A 1154 -12.20 -3.91 -20.28
N GLY A 1155 -11.94 -3.97 -18.97
CA GLY A 1155 -11.51 -2.83 -18.16
C GLY A 1155 -10.21 -2.18 -18.67
N GLN A 1156 -9.97 -0.94 -18.25
CA GLN A 1156 -8.77 -0.19 -18.65
C GLN A 1156 -7.51 -0.80 -18.01
N GLU A 1157 -6.60 -1.30 -18.84
CA GLU A 1157 -5.31 -1.85 -18.38
C GLU A 1157 -4.39 -0.72 -17.88
N GLU A 1158 -4.08 -0.76 -16.60
CA GLU A 1158 -3.14 0.14 -15.91
C GLU A 1158 -2.04 -0.73 -15.28
N ASN A 1159 -0.84 -0.66 -15.86
CA ASN A 1159 0.32 -1.47 -15.46
C ASN A 1159 1.11 -0.78 -14.33
N ASP A 1160 2.25 -1.34 -13.91
CA ASP A 1160 3.02 -0.73 -12.82
C ASP A 1160 3.56 0.66 -13.20
N SER A 1161 3.24 1.64 -12.34
CA SER A 1161 3.85 2.96 -12.22
C SER A 1161 5.37 3.00 -12.39
N CYS A 1162 6.10 1.95 -12.00
CA CYS A 1162 7.55 1.89 -12.02
C CYS A 1162 8.16 2.01 -13.42
N GLU A 1163 7.47 1.57 -14.48
CA GLU A 1163 7.96 1.75 -15.85
C GLU A 1163 8.01 3.24 -16.24
N VAL A 1164 6.96 3.99 -15.88
CA VAL A 1164 6.85 5.43 -16.12
C VAL A 1164 7.93 6.17 -15.33
N MET A 1165 8.20 5.74 -14.09
CA MET A 1165 9.31 6.27 -13.28
C MET A 1165 10.68 5.91 -13.89
N GLN A 1166 10.91 4.68 -14.36
CA GLN A 1166 12.18 4.29 -15.01
C GLN A 1166 12.50 5.16 -16.23
N ALA A 1167 11.49 5.55 -17.01
CA ALA A 1167 11.65 6.46 -18.16
C ALA A 1167 12.09 7.91 -17.78
N TRP A 1168 12.19 8.22 -16.48
CA TRP A 1168 12.76 9.46 -15.94
C TRP A 1168 14.21 9.30 -15.45
N GLY A 1169 14.77 8.08 -15.47
CA GLY A 1169 16.13 7.76 -15.03
C GLY A 1169 16.41 8.21 -13.59
N ASN A 1170 17.48 8.97 -13.39
CA ASN A 1170 17.92 9.46 -12.07
C ASN A 1170 16.97 10.46 -11.39
N LEU A 1171 15.83 10.81 -12.01
CA LEU A 1171 14.76 11.59 -11.38
C LEU A 1171 13.69 10.71 -10.72
N SER A 1172 13.68 9.39 -10.98
CA SER A 1172 12.74 8.44 -10.38
C SER A 1172 12.82 8.38 -8.84
N SER A 1173 14.01 8.52 -8.28
CA SER A 1173 14.25 8.58 -6.83
C SER A 1173 13.62 9.81 -6.18
N ALA A 1174 13.66 10.98 -6.84
CA ALA A 1174 13.04 12.20 -6.34
C ALA A 1174 11.50 12.17 -6.39
N GLY A 1175 10.90 11.28 -7.18
CA GLY A 1175 9.44 11.07 -7.24
C GLY A 1175 8.88 10.25 -6.08
N ARG A 1176 9.72 9.54 -5.31
CA ARG A 1176 9.30 8.70 -4.18
C ARG A 1176 9.42 9.40 -2.81
N GLU A 1177 10.02 10.60 -2.75
CA GLU A 1177 10.28 11.36 -1.51
C GLU A 1177 9.35 12.58 -1.34
N VAL A 1178 8.02 12.39 -1.38
CA VAL A 1178 7.06 13.49 -1.14
C VAL A 1178 5.96 13.09 -0.12
N PRO A 1179 6.22 13.23 1.20
CA PRO A 1179 5.38 12.67 2.27
C PRO A 1179 3.94 13.19 2.38
N HIS A 1180 3.56 14.23 1.63
CA HIS A 1180 2.27 14.91 1.73
C HIS A 1180 1.58 15.15 0.37
N SER A 1181 1.97 14.44 -0.70
CA SER A 1181 1.36 14.61 -2.02
C SER A 1181 0.62 13.36 -2.50
N LEU A 1182 -0.64 13.53 -2.93
CA LEU A 1182 -1.44 12.52 -3.61
C LEU A 1182 -0.99 12.34 -5.09
N VAL A 1183 0.27 11.92 -5.29
CA VAL A 1183 0.85 11.70 -6.62
C VAL A 1183 0.64 10.24 -7.04
N THR A 1184 -0.52 9.96 -7.63
CA THR A 1184 -0.79 8.69 -8.31
C THR A 1184 -0.13 8.70 -9.69
N VAL A 1185 1.01 8.02 -9.84
CA VAL A 1185 1.66 7.81 -11.14
C VAL A 1185 0.93 6.69 -11.90
N LYS A 1186 0.01 7.07 -12.80
CA LYS A 1186 -0.74 6.11 -13.64
C LYS A 1186 0.07 5.65 -14.85
N ASN A 1187 0.13 4.34 -15.09
CA ASN A 1187 0.73 3.76 -16.30
C ASN A 1187 -0.37 3.14 -17.21
N VAL A 1188 -1.20 4.02 -17.78
CA VAL A 1188 -2.25 3.63 -18.74
C VAL A 1188 -1.60 3.22 -20.04
N TYR A 1189 -1.77 1.95 -20.44
CA TYR A 1189 -1.14 1.42 -21.65
C TYR A 1189 -1.88 1.76 -22.94
N PHE A 1190 -3.20 1.70 -22.91
CA PHE A 1190 -4.06 1.79 -24.09
C PHE A 1190 -5.09 2.91 -23.96
N GLU A 1191 -5.47 3.51 -25.09
CA GLU A 1191 -6.55 4.49 -25.17
C GLU A 1191 -7.43 4.27 -26.41
N TRP A 1192 -8.66 4.78 -26.36
CA TRP A 1192 -9.67 4.59 -27.40
C TRP A 1192 -9.73 5.76 -28.39
N VAL A 1193 -9.54 5.48 -29.68
CA VAL A 1193 -9.77 6.43 -30.78
C VAL A 1193 -11.20 6.26 -31.31
N SER A 1194 -11.98 7.34 -31.32
CA SER A 1194 -13.35 7.33 -31.85
C SER A 1194 -13.38 7.00 -33.36
N PRO A 1195 -14.35 6.18 -33.84
CA PRO A 1195 -14.55 5.92 -35.26
C PRO A 1195 -14.82 7.18 -36.08
N ASP A 1196 -15.37 8.24 -35.48
CA ASP A 1196 -15.61 9.51 -36.16
C ASP A 1196 -14.31 10.25 -36.55
N LEU A 1197 -13.18 9.83 -35.96
CA LEU A 1197 -11.86 10.38 -36.23
C LEU A 1197 -11.07 9.54 -37.25
N ILE A 1198 -11.55 8.37 -37.66
CA ILE A 1198 -10.87 7.44 -38.57
C ILE A 1198 -11.50 7.54 -39.96
N ASP A 1199 -10.68 7.68 -41.00
CA ASP A 1199 -11.16 7.84 -42.38
C ASP A 1199 -11.30 6.48 -43.09
N HIS A 1200 -10.38 5.55 -42.81
CA HIS A 1200 -10.33 4.22 -43.42
C HIS A 1200 -9.80 3.16 -42.46
N TYR A 1201 -10.31 1.93 -42.59
CA TYR A 1201 -9.76 0.73 -41.96
C TYR A 1201 -9.23 -0.15 -43.09
N ILE A 1202 -8.04 -0.73 -42.93
CA ILE A 1202 -7.42 -1.62 -43.92
C ILE A 1202 -7.13 -2.94 -43.25
N THR A 1203 -7.74 -3.99 -43.81
CA THR A 1203 -7.66 -5.36 -43.35
C THR A 1203 -7.12 -6.26 -44.47
N GLU A 1204 -7.01 -7.56 -44.20
CA GLU A 1204 -6.61 -8.58 -45.18
C GLU A 1204 -7.56 -8.68 -46.39
N ASP A 1205 -8.82 -8.32 -46.21
CA ASP A 1205 -9.87 -8.30 -47.25
C ASP A 1205 -9.91 -6.97 -48.02
N GLY A 1206 -9.12 -5.97 -47.62
CA GLY A 1206 -9.03 -4.68 -48.30
C GLY A 1206 -9.45 -3.49 -47.44
N VAL A 1207 -9.91 -2.43 -48.11
CA VAL A 1207 -10.25 -1.14 -47.51
C VAL A 1207 -11.72 -1.13 -47.13
N THR A 1208 -12.03 -0.82 -45.87
CA THR A 1208 -13.39 -0.73 -45.35
C THR A 1208 -13.58 0.52 -44.48
N GLY A 1209 -14.82 0.77 -44.06
CA GLY A 1209 -15.22 1.88 -43.19
C GLY A 1209 -15.99 1.39 -41.97
N ARG A 1210 -16.36 2.32 -41.08
CA ARG A 1210 -17.10 2.05 -39.82
C ARG A 1210 -18.21 1.01 -39.97
N VAL A 1211 -19.10 1.18 -40.96
CA VAL A 1211 -20.23 0.27 -41.20
C VAL A 1211 -19.77 -1.15 -41.50
N GLY A 1212 -18.69 -1.34 -42.26
CA GLY A 1212 -18.16 -2.68 -42.55
C GLY A 1212 -17.56 -3.36 -41.32
N ILE A 1213 -16.93 -2.59 -40.43
CA ILE A 1213 -16.45 -3.09 -39.13
C ILE A 1213 -17.62 -3.44 -38.20
N SER A 1214 -18.64 -2.58 -38.10
CA SER A 1214 -19.84 -2.84 -37.28
C SER A 1214 -20.65 -4.04 -37.80
N ASN A 1215 -20.77 -4.21 -39.12
CA ASN A 1215 -21.41 -5.40 -39.72
C ASN A 1215 -20.60 -6.67 -39.40
N TYR A 1216 -19.28 -6.64 -39.57
CA TYR A 1216 -18.42 -7.77 -39.21
C TYR A 1216 -18.48 -8.08 -37.70
N ALA A 1217 -18.57 -7.07 -36.84
CA ALA A 1217 -18.81 -7.27 -35.42
C ALA A 1217 -20.14 -8.00 -35.16
N GLN A 1218 -21.24 -7.63 -35.84
CA GLN A 1218 -22.51 -8.36 -35.75
C GLN A 1218 -22.43 -9.80 -36.27
N GLU A 1219 -21.60 -10.07 -37.29
CA GLU A 1219 -21.32 -11.42 -37.77
C GLU A 1219 -20.57 -12.25 -36.71
N VAL A 1220 -19.58 -11.65 -36.02
CA VAL A 1220 -18.83 -12.28 -34.92
C VAL A 1220 -19.71 -12.47 -33.67
N GLU A 1221 -20.59 -11.51 -33.34
CA GLU A 1221 -21.59 -11.60 -32.26
C GLU A 1221 -22.51 -12.80 -32.51
N LYS A 1222 -23.13 -12.86 -33.69
CA LYS A 1222 -24.01 -13.96 -34.10
C LYS A 1222 -23.31 -15.32 -34.13
N LYS A 1223 -22.03 -15.40 -34.54
CA LYS A 1223 -21.26 -16.65 -34.50
C LYS A 1223 -20.95 -17.09 -33.08
N ALA A 1224 -20.59 -16.15 -32.19
CA ALA A 1224 -20.39 -16.45 -30.78
C ALA A 1224 -21.70 -16.98 -30.15
N ASP A 1225 -22.83 -16.34 -30.43
CA ASP A 1225 -24.14 -16.82 -29.94
C ASP A 1225 -24.47 -18.21 -30.49
N GLN A 1226 -24.29 -18.44 -31.80
CA GLN A 1226 -24.53 -19.72 -32.47
C GLN A 1226 -23.74 -20.88 -31.83
N TYR A 1227 -22.49 -20.65 -31.42
CA TYR A 1227 -21.63 -21.69 -30.87
C TYR A 1227 -21.64 -21.77 -29.33
N PHE A 1228 -21.98 -20.69 -28.63
CA PHE A 1228 -21.75 -20.59 -27.18
C PHE A 1228 -22.97 -20.24 -26.33
N THR A 1229 -24.12 -19.82 -26.89
CA THR A 1229 -25.33 -19.56 -26.06
C THR A 1229 -25.98 -20.84 -25.53
N ASN A 1230 -25.72 -21.98 -26.18
CA ASN A 1230 -26.20 -23.31 -25.77
C ASN A 1230 -25.01 -24.20 -25.39
N LEU A 1231 -24.19 -23.73 -24.46
CA LEU A 1231 -23.18 -24.49 -23.72
C LEU A 1231 -23.57 -24.52 -22.24
#